data_AF-A0A928BIE6-F1
#
_entry.id   AF-A0A928BIE6-F1
#
_cell.length_a   1.000
_cell.length_b   1.000
_cell.length_c   1.000
_cell.angle_alpha   90.00
_cell.angle_beta   90.00
_cell.angle_gamma   90.00
#
_symmetry.space_group_name_H-M   'P 1'
#
loop_
_entity.id
_entity.type
_entity.pdbx_description
1 polymer ?
#
loop_
_entity_poly.entity_id
_entity_poly.type
_entity_poly.pdbx_seq_one_letter_code
_entity_poly.pdbx_strand_id
1 'polypeptide(L)'
;MTMRKLSLFAALVVAMGAVSCVEDINDSKAPAQATDGVSFTATFDATPSKAVLEPGAEESKVAWEANDQVSVLVGEGNYLYTAASAGYTTALNTETAGVPEEGTYYGLYPYDDAASLAEGVITTALPAGQTAVLGSFSTHLAVAQAVEGSMAFKNVCGLVKVTIDAENVTKIVFEGNNSEVVAGGINVTVAAEPSWTAVAEQGATSVTLLPASGQTTIAKGAYYFAVLPQTFSKGFKVTAYRGEETWVIRNVTASTVIERAGIVGSKKFFEIEGNGTEDNPYILRTPEHLVGMRSLATLGGETWFRMANDINMEGVTGYLPVNYDSNFERKIHFDGGDFTISNFSYDKSVDGGNYPSLFGVLYGSVKNLKVDKATIISTSVCGVIGGYVGTAGKPGLVENVTITNSTVTNAGDRTGGVCGNAKEATFKNVSFQGTVTSTFTTSEAKAGGFAGNTETSAIFENCSTNVTVTGSQSDLGGFVGKLTGNQLSFTRCYVEADLISKKVGKCRCGGFLGWNGSANAIFTDCHVLDGSTITNEETWSSVDNGNFGGFIGFGDTTDSVIEISGCTASVEINVSDKSTYNGGFIGGTGYASTMTITDCHAEGSVKGANYVGGFFGAVQNALTIERCWSSVDVVSTGQRVGSFVGTTTHAFTIRNCYSTGNATATGQQVAGILGYTDKAVTIKCCYATGDITSNTAGTGGIVGTISGASSTVTDCIAWNKNIICNRSANNKWAPGAVVGAANVAVTLTDCYRRSDMNFYDKADAMVLSDQDNVSGTTPPVPSYLNNVTQSAYHGKAAASNATVTTVARDVLGWSSDIWDFSGDFPTLKAPAAEEE
;
A
#
# COMPACT_ATOMS: atom_id res chain seq x y z
N MET A 1 -28.26 -45.53 28.53
CA MET A 1 -28.53 -45.46 29.98
C MET A 1 -28.24 -44.03 30.43
N THR A 2 -29.26 -43.18 30.55
CA THR A 2 -30.02 -42.88 31.80
C THR A 2 -29.12 -42.21 32.86
N MET A 3 -29.46 -41.12 33.55
CA MET A 3 -30.64 -40.27 33.67
C MET A 3 -30.27 -39.06 34.53
N ARG A 4 -30.92 -37.92 34.26
CA ARG A 4 -31.41 -36.83 35.15
C ARG A 4 -30.97 -36.73 36.62
N LYS A 5 -30.66 -35.48 37.03
CA LYS A 5 -31.20 -34.64 38.15
C LYS A 5 -30.48 -33.28 38.06
N LEU A 6 -31.05 -32.13 37.71
CA LEU A 6 -32.13 -31.28 38.25
C LEU A 6 -31.93 -30.78 39.70
N SER A 7 -31.50 -29.53 39.86
CA SER A 7 -31.86 -28.62 40.97
C SER A 7 -31.51 -27.15 40.64
N LEU A 8 -32.44 -26.25 41.03
CA LEU A 8 -32.62 -24.81 40.77
C LEU A 8 -31.49 -23.91 41.35
N PHE A 9 -31.23 -22.66 40.92
CA PHE A 9 -31.98 -21.40 41.16
C PHE A 9 -31.26 -20.20 40.49
N ALA A 10 -31.91 -19.03 40.52
CA ALA A 10 -31.89 -17.90 39.59
C ALA A 10 -30.72 -16.87 39.63
N ALA A 11 -30.54 -16.24 38.46
CA ALA A 11 -30.30 -14.82 38.11
C ALA A 11 -29.43 -13.90 38.99
N LEU A 12 -28.49 -13.18 38.36
CA LEU A 12 -28.53 -11.72 38.09
C LEU A 12 -27.13 -11.24 37.61
N VAL A 13 -27.07 -10.52 36.49
CA VAL A 13 -25.84 -9.87 35.99
C VAL A 13 -25.77 -8.43 36.51
N VAL A 14 -24.62 -8.06 37.05
CA VAL A 14 -24.33 -6.79 37.73
C VAL A 14 -23.97 -5.69 36.71
N ALA A 15 -24.65 -4.55 36.79
CA ALA A 15 -24.19 -3.26 36.28
C ALA A 15 -23.79 -2.36 37.47
N MET A 16 -22.59 -1.77 37.42
CA MET A 16 -22.13 -0.75 38.35
C MET A 16 -22.23 0.62 37.70
N GLY A 17 -22.86 1.56 38.40
CA GLY A 17 -22.81 2.98 38.12
C GLY A 17 -21.78 3.71 38.98
N ALA A 18 -21.59 5.00 38.68
CA ALA A 18 -21.13 6.01 39.61
C ALA A 18 -21.80 7.35 39.26
N VAL A 19 -22.20 8.06 40.31
CA VAL A 19 -23.01 9.30 40.36
C VAL A 19 -22.17 10.42 40.98
N SER A 20 -22.42 11.67 40.56
CA SER A 20 -22.45 12.87 41.42
C SER A 20 -23.25 13.96 40.68
N CYS A 21 -24.47 14.35 41.12
CA CYS A 21 -24.82 15.43 42.09
C CYS A 21 -24.41 16.83 41.57
N VAL A 22 -25.20 17.92 41.50
CA VAL A 22 -26.38 18.49 42.23
C VAL A 22 -26.86 19.70 41.37
N GLU A 23 -28.14 20.13 41.31
CA GLU A 23 -28.75 21.15 42.19
C GLU A 23 -30.29 21.27 42.01
N ASP A 24 -30.99 21.38 43.14
CA ASP A 24 -32.45 21.53 43.36
C ASP A 24 -32.96 22.97 43.18
N ILE A 25 -34.29 23.15 43.05
CA ILE A 25 -35.13 23.96 43.98
C ILE A 25 -36.65 23.77 43.71
N ASN A 26 -37.37 23.47 44.80
CA ASN A 26 -38.84 23.42 45.04
C ASN A 26 -39.56 24.75 44.67
N ASP A 27 -40.90 24.93 44.65
CA ASP A 27 -41.96 24.40 45.51
C ASP A 27 -43.37 24.84 45.03
N SER A 28 -44.38 24.07 45.47
CA SER A 28 -45.71 24.50 45.98
C SER A 28 -47.01 24.51 45.13
N LYS A 29 -47.89 23.56 45.52
CA LYS A 29 -49.34 23.63 45.85
C LYS A 29 -50.43 23.82 44.76
N ALA A 30 -51.33 22.81 44.71
CA ALA A 30 -52.69 22.79 44.15
C ALA A 30 -53.75 23.46 45.09
N PRO A 31 -55.08 23.50 44.83
CA PRO A 31 -55.88 23.25 43.60
C PRO A 31 -56.95 24.35 43.30
N ALA A 32 -57.61 24.31 42.13
CA ALA A 32 -58.95 24.92 41.92
C ALA A 32 -59.83 24.02 41.04
N GLN A 33 -60.98 23.61 41.60
CA GLN A 33 -62.17 23.00 40.95
C GLN A 33 -62.82 23.99 39.96
N ALA A 34 -63.62 23.66 38.94
CA ALA A 34 -64.09 22.42 38.30
C ALA A 34 -64.77 22.80 36.94
N THR A 35 -65.07 21.78 36.11
CA THR A 35 -66.11 21.70 35.04
C THR A 35 -66.04 22.68 33.85
N ASP A 36 -65.58 22.22 32.68
CA ASP A 36 -66.38 21.65 31.57
C ASP A 36 -65.44 21.35 30.35
N GLY A 37 -65.70 20.26 29.61
CA GLY A 37 -64.90 19.80 28.45
C GLY A 37 -63.81 18.75 28.75
N VAL A 38 -63.66 17.75 27.86
CA VAL A 38 -62.54 16.80 27.90
C VAL A 38 -61.35 17.47 27.22
N SER A 39 -60.36 17.91 27.99
CA SER A 39 -59.12 18.47 27.45
C SER A 39 -58.08 17.37 27.26
N PHE A 40 -57.56 17.17 26.03
CA PHE A 40 -56.37 16.33 25.81
C PHE A 40 -55.13 17.18 25.60
N THR A 41 -53.99 16.69 26.09
CA THR A 41 -52.68 17.21 25.64
C THR A 41 -52.25 16.41 24.42
N ALA A 42 -52.16 17.04 23.25
CA ALA A 42 -51.63 16.39 22.06
C ALA A 42 -50.10 16.53 22.02
N THR A 43 -49.37 15.42 21.96
CA THR A 43 -47.89 15.40 21.87
C THR A 43 -47.45 14.52 20.70
N PHE A 44 -46.21 14.68 20.23
CA PHE A 44 -45.56 13.68 19.37
C PHE A 44 -44.60 12.85 20.22
N ASP A 45 -44.57 11.52 20.04
CA ASP A 45 -43.73 10.60 20.82
C ASP A 45 -42.23 10.94 20.67
N ALA A 46 -41.47 10.83 21.77
CA ALA A 46 -40.04 11.17 21.88
C ALA A 46 -39.10 10.22 21.12
N THR A 47 -39.64 9.17 20.50
CA THR A 47 -38.89 8.27 19.62
C THR A 47 -38.76 8.93 18.25
N PRO A 48 -37.55 9.04 17.62
CA PRO A 48 -37.29 10.00 16.54
C PRO A 48 -38.11 9.71 15.29
N SER A 49 -39.31 10.27 15.24
CA SER A 49 -40.19 10.33 14.09
C SER A 49 -40.23 11.79 13.66
N LYS A 50 -39.20 12.16 12.88
CA LYS A 50 -38.89 13.52 12.46
C LYS A 50 -40.04 14.11 11.66
N ALA A 51 -40.62 15.22 12.12
CA ALA A 51 -41.65 15.91 11.35
C ALA A 51 -41.51 17.43 11.21
N VAL A 52 -40.49 18.08 11.80
CA VAL A 52 -39.94 19.35 11.28
C VAL A 52 -38.44 19.40 11.61
N LEU A 53 -37.60 19.82 10.65
CA LEU A 53 -36.21 20.21 10.92
C LEU A 53 -36.20 21.70 11.24
N GLU A 54 -36.15 22.09 12.51
CA GLU A 54 -35.68 23.44 12.83
C GLU A 54 -34.21 23.56 12.39
N PRO A 55 -33.81 24.62 11.66
CA PRO A 55 -32.41 24.84 11.35
C PRO A 55 -31.60 25.08 12.64
N GLY A 56 -30.79 24.10 13.05
CA GLY A 56 -29.77 24.28 14.09
C GLY A 56 -29.98 23.57 15.44
N ALA A 57 -31.01 22.72 15.61
CA ALA A 57 -31.16 21.90 16.82
C ALA A 57 -30.52 20.50 16.64
N GLU A 58 -29.78 20.02 17.65
CA GLU A 58 -29.12 18.69 17.64
C GLU A 58 -30.11 17.50 17.64
N GLU A 59 -31.38 17.73 17.96
CA GLU A 59 -32.45 16.72 17.85
C GLU A 59 -33.73 17.36 17.28
N SER A 60 -34.19 16.87 16.12
CA SER A 60 -35.35 17.41 15.40
C SER A 60 -36.66 16.83 15.95
N LYS A 61 -37.53 17.67 16.53
CA LYS A 61 -38.83 17.31 17.10
C LYS A 61 -39.99 17.80 16.21
N VAL A 62 -41.13 17.13 16.28
CA VAL A 62 -42.37 17.58 15.65
C VAL A 62 -43.04 18.61 16.55
N ALA A 63 -43.44 19.76 16.00
CA ALA A 63 -44.25 20.76 16.68
C ALA A 63 -45.55 21.00 15.91
N TRP A 64 -46.62 21.26 16.63
CA TRP A 64 -47.86 21.82 16.08
C TRP A 64 -47.59 23.22 15.54
N GLU A 65 -48.22 23.54 14.42
CA GLU A 65 -48.38 24.91 13.93
C GLU A 65 -49.74 25.48 14.36
N ALA A 66 -49.83 26.80 14.49
CA ALA A 66 -51.12 27.43 14.70
C ALA A 66 -52.02 27.16 13.49
N ASN A 67 -53.25 26.73 13.76
CA ASN A 67 -54.26 26.29 12.79
C ASN A 67 -54.06 24.89 12.18
N ASP A 68 -53.14 24.08 12.70
CA ASP A 68 -53.11 22.66 12.34
C ASP A 68 -54.45 21.99 12.61
N GLN A 69 -54.95 21.21 11.66
CA GLN A 69 -56.25 20.56 11.75
C GLN A 69 -56.10 19.06 11.98
N VAL A 70 -56.92 18.51 12.88
CA VAL A 70 -56.89 17.10 13.31
C VAL A 70 -58.31 16.54 13.27
N SER A 71 -58.47 15.29 12.85
CA SER A 71 -59.69 14.51 13.04
C SER A 71 -59.70 13.88 14.43
N VAL A 72 -60.68 14.25 15.25
CA VAL A 72 -61.00 13.59 16.52
C VAL A 72 -62.12 12.59 16.25
N LEU A 73 -61.81 11.31 16.34
CA LEU A 73 -62.68 10.20 15.98
C LEU A 73 -63.19 9.50 17.25
N VAL A 74 -64.51 9.38 17.39
CA VAL A 74 -65.17 8.70 18.51
C VAL A 74 -66.50 8.09 18.06
N GLY A 75 -66.71 6.80 18.34
CA GLY A 75 -67.83 6.05 17.76
C GLY A 75 -67.77 6.08 16.23
N GLU A 76 -68.85 6.50 15.57
CA GLU A 76 -68.91 6.73 14.12
C GLU A 76 -68.65 8.20 13.71
N GLY A 77 -68.35 9.09 14.67
CA GLY A 77 -68.17 10.52 14.44
C GLY A 77 -66.73 10.92 14.11
N ASN A 78 -66.57 11.88 13.19
CA ASN A 78 -65.30 12.54 12.84
C ASN A 78 -65.45 14.06 13.06
N TYR A 79 -64.74 14.57 14.05
CA TYR A 79 -64.86 15.96 14.49
C TYR A 79 -63.58 16.72 14.18
N LEU A 80 -63.71 17.85 13.48
CA LEU A 80 -62.59 18.74 13.18
C LEU A 80 -62.14 19.47 14.45
N TYR A 81 -60.87 19.33 14.78
CA TYR A 81 -60.19 20.18 15.74
C TYR A 81 -59.14 21.04 15.03
N THR A 82 -58.96 22.28 15.50
CA THR A 82 -57.95 23.22 15.00
C THR A 82 -57.05 23.66 16.15
N ALA A 83 -55.74 23.45 16.04
CA ALA A 83 -54.77 23.82 17.05
C ALA A 83 -54.69 25.35 17.21
N ALA A 84 -54.91 25.84 18.42
CA ALA A 84 -54.98 27.28 18.70
C ALA A 84 -53.60 27.97 18.72
N SER A 85 -52.53 27.24 18.99
CA SER A 85 -51.17 27.77 19.13
C SER A 85 -50.12 26.78 18.64
N ALA A 86 -49.01 27.31 18.11
CA ALA A 86 -47.85 26.51 17.75
C ALA A 86 -47.09 26.03 19.00
N GLY A 87 -46.48 24.84 18.94
CA GLY A 87 -45.67 24.28 20.04
C GLY A 87 -45.63 22.76 20.06
N TYR A 88 -44.89 22.18 21.02
CA TYR A 88 -44.76 20.72 21.16
C TYR A 88 -46.00 20.05 21.77
N THR A 89 -46.84 20.85 22.42
CA THR A 89 -48.10 20.42 23.01
C THR A 89 -49.19 21.41 22.66
N THR A 90 -50.40 20.93 22.42
CA THR A 90 -51.60 21.77 22.28
C THR A 90 -52.77 21.16 23.05
N ALA A 91 -53.64 22.02 23.57
CA ALA A 91 -54.81 21.62 24.35
C ALA A 91 -56.02 21.42 23.42
N LEU A 92 -56.47 20.17 23.30
CA LEU A 92 -57.67 19.76 22.58
C LEU A 92 -58.90 19.99 23.46
N ASN A 93 -59.57 21.14 23.37
CA ASN A 93 -60.81 21.41 24.13
C ASN A 93 -62.04 20.97 23.31
N THR A 94 -62.77 19.95 23.78
CA THR A 94 -63.92 19.38 23.05
C THR A 94 -65.19 20.23 23.06
N GLU A 95 -65.28 21.27 23.88
CA GLU A 95 -66.47 22.14 24.00
C GLU A 95 -66.84 22.88 22.70
N THR A 96 -65.88 23.10 21.81
CA THR A 96 -66.10 23.87 20.57
C THR A 96 -66.48 23.00 19.36
N ALA A 97 -66.46 21.67 19.47
CA ALA A 97 -66.60 20.76 18.33
C ALA A 97 -67.78 19.77 18.44
N GLY A 98 -68.64 19.88 19.45
CA GLY A 98 -69.82 19.00 19.61
C GLY A 98 -69.46 17.52 19.81
N VAL A 99 -68.25 17.26 20.30
CA VAL A 99 -67.72 15.91 20.54
C VAL A 99 -68.41 15.32 21.79
N PRO A 100 -68.86 14.05 21.77
CA PRO A 100 -69.43 13.36 22.93
C PRO A 100 -68.51 13.44 24.16
N GLU A 101 -69.09 13.43 25.38
CA GLU A 101 -68.32 13.48 26.65
C GLU A 101 -67.70 12.14 27.06
N GLU A 102 -68.25 11.01 26.59
CA GLU A 102 -67.78 9.66 26.90
C GLU A 102 -67.45 8.86 25.64
N GLY A 103 -66.32 8.15 25.66
CA GLY A 103 -65.89 7.27 24.58
C GLY A 103 -64.37 7.05 24.55
N THR A 104 -63.92 6.13 23.70
CA THR A 104 -62.50 6.02 23.36
C THR A 104 -62.21 6.92 22.16
N TYR A 105 -61.35 7.92 22.36
CA TYR A 105 -61.02 8.91 21.34
C TYR A 105 -59.76 8.53 20.58
N TYR A 106 -59.80 8.73 19.28
CA TYR A 106 -58.66 8.55 18.39
C TYR A 106 -58.36 9.85 17.65
N GLY A 107 -57.09 10.15 17.45
CA GLY A 107 -56.64 11.29 16.68
C GLY A 107 -56.09 10.85 15.34
N LEU A 108 -56.38 11.61 14.28
CA LEU A 108 -55.72 11.52 12.97
C LEU A 108 -55.28 12.92 12.53
N TYR A 109 -54.01 13.04 12.15
CA TYR A 109 -53.42 14.25 11.60
C TYR A 109 -52.84 13.98 10.20
N PRO A 110 -52.98 14.90 9.24
CA PRO A 110 -53.88 16.05 9.28
C PRO A 110 -55.36 15.62 9.25
N TYR A 111 -56.27 16.56 9.51
CA TYR A 111 -57.70 16.35 9.36
C TYR A 111 -58.05 15.83 7.96
N ASP A 112 -58.89 14.80 7.93
CA ASP A 112 -59.45 14.21 6.73
C ASP A 112 -60.96 14.09 6.96
N ASP A 113 -61.76 14.76 6.13
CA ASP A 113 -63.23 14.76 6.24
C ASP A 113 -63.83 13.41 5.85
N ALA A 114 -63.11 12.62 5.05
CA ALA A 114 -63.49 11.26 4.68
C ALA A 114 -63.03 10.21 5.69
N ALA A 115 -62.28 10.59 6.74
CA ALA A 115 -61.83 9.64 7.72
C ALA A 115 -62.98 9.05 8.53
N SER A 116 -62.90 7.74 8.78
CA SER A 116 -63.91 6.98 9.54
C SER A 116 -63.23 6.04 10.53
N LEU A 117 -63.97 5.69 11.59
CA LEU A 117 -63.53 4.80 12.65
C LEU A 117 -64.48 3.61 12.78
N ALA A 118 -63.94 2.40 12.72
CA ALA A 118 -64.69 1.17 13.00
C ALA A 118 -63.81 0.22 13.81
N GLU A 119 -64.29 -0.24 14.97
CA GLU A 119 -63.61 -1.23 15.84
C GLU A 119 -62.14 -0.87 16.16
N GLY A 120 -61.82 0.42 16.32
CA GLY A 120 -60.44 0.89 16.60
C GLY A 120 -59.55 1.00 15.36
N VAL A 121 -60.10 0.86 14.15
CA VAL A 121 -59.41 1.04 12.87
C VAL A 121 -59.82 2.37 12.24
N ILE A 122 -58.86 3.26 12.02
CA ILE A 122 -59.03 4.50 11.27
C ILE A 122 -58.85 4.21 9.79
N THR A 123 -59.86 4.53 8.97
CA THR A 123 -59.75 4.50 7.50
C THR A 123 -59.51 5.92 7.01
N THR A 124 -58.47 6.14 6.21
CA THR A 124 -58.07 7.45 5.65
C THR A 124 -57.28 7.26 4.34
N ALA A 125 -56.69 8.31 3.76
CA ALA A 125 -55.84 8.20 2.57
C ALA A 125 -54.56 9.04 2.67
N LEU A 126 -53.45 8.47 2.19
CA LEU A 126 -52.21 9.21 1.93
C LEU A 126 -52.27 9.79 0.50
N PRO A 127 -52.22 11.12 0.30
CA PRO A 127 -52.32 11.70 -1.02
C PRO A 127 -51.07 11.40 -1.86
N ALA A 128 -51.30 11.01 -3.12
CA ALA A 128 -50.25 10.80 -4.11
C ALA A 128 -49.65 12.11 -4.64
N GLY A 129 -50.41 13.19 -4.64
CA GLY A 129 -49.91 14.55 -4.89
C GLY A 129 -49.63 15.25 -3.57
N GLN A 130 -48.38 15.63 -3.35
CA GLN A 130 -47.90 16.32 -2.15
C GLN A 130 -47.26 17.65 -2.55
N THR A 131 -47.26 18.62 -1.65
CA THR A 131 -46.64 19.92 -1.88
C THR A 131 -45.19 19.90 -1.41
N ALA A 132 -44.28 20.43 -2.24
CA ALA A 132 -42.88 20.56 -1.91
C ALA A 132 -42.68 21.67 -0.87
N VAL A 133 -42.33 21.30 0.37
CA VAL A 133 -42.01 22.23 1.46
C VAL A 133 -40.50 22.21 1.67
N LEU A 134 -39.85 23.37 1.54
CA LEU A 134 -38.40 23.45 1.70
C LEU A 134 -38.01 23.05 3.13
N GLY A 135 -37.15 22.03 3.25
CA GLY A 135 -36.69 21.48 4.52
C GLY A 135 -37.70 20.58 5.24
N SER A 136 -38.90 20.36 4.69
CA SER A 136 -39.99 19.60 5.33
C SER A 136 -40.89 18.87 4.32
N PHE A 137 -42.05 18.40 4.75
CA PHE A 137 -43.10 17.78 3.93
C PHE A 137 -44.42 18.54 4.09
N SER A 138 -45.34 18.44 3.13
CA SER A 138 -46.68 19.02 3.24
C SER A 138 -47.71 18.12 3.90
N THR A 139 -47.42 16.82 3.98
CA THR A 139 -48.38 15.82 4.42
C THR A 139 -47.64 14.72 5.15
N HIS A 140 -48.13 14.39 6.33
CA HIS A 140 -47.61 13.32 7.16
C HIS A 140 -48.75 12.78 8.01
N LEU A 141 -49.10 11.52 7.75
CA LEU A 141 -50.16 10.88 8.50
C LEU A 141 -49.64 10.46 9.86
N ALA A 142 -50.28 10.96 10.91
CA ALA A 142 -50.02 10.55 12.28
C ALA A 142 -51.32 10.20 12.99
N VAL A 143 -51.27 9.20 13.86
CA VAL A 143 -52.44 8.74 14.62
C VAL A 143 -52.15 8.67 16.11
N ALA A 144 -53.18 8.86 16.92
CA ALA A 144 -53.11 8.77 18.37
C ALA A 144 -54.33 8.04 18.94
N GLN A 145 -54.18 7.46 20.13
CA GLN A 145 -55.30 7.07 20.98
C GLN A 145 -55.22 7.88 22.26
N ALA A 146 -56.35 8.36 22.75
CA ALA A 146 -56.42 9.04 24.04
C ALA A 146 -56.16 8.07 25.19
N VAL A 147 -55.17 8.40 26.04
CA VAL A 147 -54.86 7.68 27.28
C VAL A 147 -54.65 8.72 28.39
N GLU A 148 -55.36 8.59 29.51
CA GLU A 148 -55.23 9.47 30.69
C GLU A 148 -55.28 10.99 30.37
N GLY A 149 -56.09 11.40 29.40
CA GLY A 149 -56.18 12.82 29.00
C GLY A 149 -55.04 13.30 28.09
N SER A 150 -54.33 12.39 27.42
CA SER A 150 -53.26 12.71 26.47
C SER A 150 -53.43 11.95 25.16
N MET A 151 -53.13 12.60 24.02
CA MET A 151 -53.08 11.99 22.69
C MET A 151 -51.65 12.10 22.14
N ALA A 152 -50.90 11.00 22.19
CA ALA A 152 -49.56 10.94 21.61
C ALA A 152 -49.65 10.52 20.14
N PHE A 153 -49.48 11.47 19.21
CA PHE A 153 -49.47 11.24 17.78
C PHE A 153 -48.19 10.54 17.34
N LYS A 154 -48.38 9.49 16.53
CA LYS A 154 -47.31 8.67 15.98
C LYS A 154 -47.38 8.64 14.46
N ASN A 155 -46.24 8.87 13.83
CA ASN A 155 -46.07 8.79 12.38
C ASN A 155 -46.46 7.42 11.81
N VAL A 156 -47.26 7.42 10.76
CA VAL A 156 -47.70 6.23 10.01
C VAL A 156 -46.89 6.05 8.71
N CYS A 157 -46.24 7.10 8.22
CA CYS A 157 -45.53 7.13 6.93
C CYS A 157 -44.05 6.73 7.02
N GLY A 158 -43.50 6.27 5.90
CA GLY A 158 -42.07 6.30 5.61
C GLY A 158 -41.70 7.64 4.99
N LEU A 159 -40.51 8.18 5.31
CA LEU A 159 -40.07 9.47 4.78
C LEU A 159 -38.85 9.31 3.87
N VAL A 160 -38.96 9.82 2.64
CA VAL A 160 -37.85 9.82 1.67
C VAL A 160 -37.33 11.23 1.48
N LYS A 161 -36.08 11.47 1.90
CA LYS A 161 -35.42 12.76 1.69
C LYS A 161 -34.82 12.81 0.29
N VAL A 162 -35.09 13.89 -0.42
CA VAL A 162 -34.46 14.24 -1.68
C VAL A 162 -33.84 15.63 -1.59
N THR A 163 -32.63 15.81 -2.10
CA THR A 163 -32.02 17.15 -2.25
C THR A 163 -32.01 17.52 -3.72
N ILE A 164 -32.53 18.70 -4.03
CA ILE A 164 -32.57 19.29 -5.36
C ILE A 164 -31.49 20.37 -5.45
N ASP A 165 -30.57 20.21 -6.40
CA ASP A 165 -29.55 21.22 -6.73
C ASP A 165 -29.74 21.81 -8.15
N ALA A 166 -30.89 21.53 -8.76
CA ALA A 166 -31.26 22.06 -10.06
C ALA A 166 -32.25 23.23 -9.91
N GLU A 167 -32.15 24.23 -10.79
CA GLU A 167 -33.15 25.30 -10.87
C GLU A 167 -34.33 24.89 -11.76
N ASN A 168 -35.44 25.60 -11.63
CA ASN A 168 -36.63 25.48 -12.47
C ASN A 168 -37.30 24.09 -12.47
N VAL A 169 -37.20 23.32 -11.39
CA VAL A 169 -37.84 22.01 -11.28
C VAL A 169 -39.35 22.17 -11.20
N THR A 170 -40.13 21.52 -12.07
CA THR A 170 -41.59 21.65 -12.10
C THR A 170 -42.32 20.60 -11.26
N LYS A 171 -41.72 19.41 -11.06
CA LYS A 171 -42.19 18.36 -10.14
C LYS A 171 -41.10 17.34 -9.84
N ILE A 172 -41.26 16.59 -8.76
CA ILE A 172 -40.38 15.47 -8.39
C ILE A 172 -41.27 14.25 -8.12
N VAL A 173 -40.92 13.09 -8.66
CA VAL A 173 -41.71 11.87 -8.58
C VAL A 173 -40.90 10.78 -7.90
N PHE A 174 -41.47 10.16 -6.87
CA PHE A 174 -40.97 8.94 -6.23
C PHE A 174 -41.81 7.75 -6.71
N GLU A 175 -41.16 6.68 -7.15
CA GLU A 175 -41.82 5.44 -7.59
C GLU A 175 -40.99 4.20 -7.20
N GLY A 176 -41.66 3.09 -6.89
CA GLY A 176 -41.02 1.80 -6.69
C GLY A 176 -40.62 1.15 -8.03
N ASN A 177 -39.46 0.50 -8.09
CA ASN A 177 -38.98 -0.11 -9.34
C ASN A 177 -39.75 -1.39 -9.74
N ASN A 178 -40.67 -1.88 -8.90
CA ASN A 178 -41.55 -3.00 -9.19
C ASN A 178 -43.03 -2.59 -9.19
N SER A 179 -43.31 -1.29 -9.40
CA SER A 179 -44.67 -0.72 -9.41
C SER A 179 -45.45 -0.97 -8.12
N GLU A 180 -44.74 -0.95 -6.99
CA GLU A 180 -45.36 -1.04 -5.66
C GLU A 180 -46.32 0.14 -5.40
N VAL A 181 -47.39 -0.09 -4.64
CA VAL A 181 -48.32 0.97 -4.22
C VAL A 181 -47.69 1.78 -3.09
N VAL A 182 -47.45 3.07 -3.32
CA VAL A 182 -46.69 3.95 -2.41
C VAL A 182 -47.55 5.03 -1.72
N ALA A 183 -48.79 5.23 -2.16
CA ALA A 183 -49.79 6.12 -1.57
C ALA A 183 -51.21 5.67 -1.95
N GLY A 184 -52.24 6.14 -1.25
CA GLY A 184 -53.64 5.74 -1.47
C GLY A 184 -54.42 5.53 -0.18
N GLY A 185 -55.58 4.88 -0.28
CA GLY A 185 -56.43 4.54 0.87
C GLY A 185 -55.71 3.57 1.83
N ILE A 186 -55.84 3.83 3.13
CA ILE A 186 -55.18 3.06 4.19
C ILE A 186 -56.14 2.79 5.36
N ASN A 187 -55.95 1.62 5.97
CA ASN A 187 -56.58 1.24 7.24
C ASN A 187 -55.50 1.19 8.33
N VAL A 188 -55.80 1.81 9.46
CA VAL A 188 -54.83 2.11 10.51
C VAL A 188 -55.45 1.64 11.84
N THR A 189 -55.16 0.40 12.25
CA THR A 189 -55.58 -0.25 13.53
C THR A 189 -54.89 0.28 14.79
N VAL A 190 -55.56 1.17 15.54
CA VAL A 190 -55.02 1.84 16.72
C VAL A 190 -55.04 0.97 17.97
N ALA A 191 -53.90 0.35 18.27
CA ALA A 191 -53.65 -0.43 19.48
C ALA A 191 -52.31 -0.05 20.14
N ALA A 192 -52.14 -0.44 21.42
CA ALA A 192 -50.81 -0.58 21.99
C ALA A 192 -50.03 -1.63 21.17
N GLU A 193 -48.99 -1.20 20.46
CA GLU A 193 -48.05 -1.92 19.58
C GLU A 193 -48.18 -3.46 19.42
N PRO A 194 -47.98 -4.06 18.22
CA PRO A 194 -47.74 -3.45 16.89
C PRO A 194 -48.39 -4.24 15.72
N SER A 195 -49.62 -3.97 15.31
CA SER A 195 -50.14 -4.56 14.05
C SER A 195 -50.97 -3.57 13.27
N TRP A 196 -50.34 -2.95 12.26
CA TRP A 196 -50.99 -2.01 11.37
C TRP A 196 -50.78 -2.51 9.95
N THR A 197 -51.83 -3.04 9.34
CA THR A 197 -51.86 -3.43 7.93
C THR A 197 -52.54 -2.34 7.12
N ALA A 198 -51.76 -1.50 6.44
CA ALA A 198 -52.27 -0.71 5.33
C ALA A 198 -52.44 -1.65 4.13
N VAL A 199 -53.68 -2.07 3.86
CA VAL A 199 -54.01 -2.84 2.64
C VAL A 199 -54.52 -1.85 1.62
N ALA A 200 -53.74 -1.58 0.57
CA ALA A 200 -54.24 -0.87 -0.59
C ALA A 200 -54.83 -1.88 -1.58
N GLU A 201 -56.15 -1.98 -1.68
CA GLU A 201 -56.79 -2.75 -2.76
C GLU A 201 -56.72 -1.99 -4.10
N GLN A 202 -56.60 -0.65 -4.06
CA GLN A 202 -56.28 0.26 -5.16
C GLN A 202 -55.51 1.48 -4.62
N GLY A 203 -54.38 1.85 -5.24
CA GLY A 203 -53.58 2.99 -4.81
C GLY A 203 -52.57 3.45 -5.87
N ALA A 204 -51.92 4.58 -5.63
CA ALA A 204 -50.96 5.16 -6.55
C ALA A 204 -49.59 4.47 -6.44
N THR A 205 -48.97 4.17 -7.58
CA THR A 205 -47.62 3.60 -7.67
C THR A 205 -46.51 4.65 -7.68
N SER A 206 -46.88 5.93 -7.53
CA SER A 206 -45.95 7.04 -7.41
C SER A 206 -46.49 8.14 -6.49
N VAL A 207 -45.59 8.82 -5.78
CA VAL A 207 -45.86 10.08 -5.09
C VAL A 207 -45.19 11.22 -5.85
N THR A 208 -45.91 12.31 -6.08
CA THR A 208 -45.40 13.50 -6.77
C THR A 208 -45.36 14.69 -5.83
N LEU A 209 -44.18 15.31 -5.69
CA LEU A 209 -44.03 16.65 -5.11
C LEU A 209 -44.28 17.71 -6.17
N LEU A 210 -45.21 18.63 -5.87
CA LEU A 210 -45.59 19.77 -6.70
C LEU A 210 -45.14 21.09 -6.05
N PRO A 211 -44.93 22.17 -6.83
CA PRO A 211 -44.62 23.48 -6.29
C PRO A 211 -45.66 23.95 -5.26
N ALA A 212 -45.22 24.75 -4.28
CA ALA A 212 -46.12 25.40 -3.34
C ALA A 212 -47.17 26.27 -4.04
N SER A 213 -48.33 26.48 -3.40
CA SER A 213 -49.41 27.29 -3.97
C SER A 213 -48.90 28.67 -4.42
N GLY A 214 -49.18 29.04 -5.67
CA GLY A 214 -48.71 30.28 -6.29
C GLY A 214 -47.30 30.23 -6.90
N GLN A 215 -46.59 29.09 -6.83
CA GLN A 215 -45.29 28.87 -7.48
C GLN A 215 -45.43 27.98 -8.72
N THR A 216 -44.56 28.17 -9.71
CA THR A 216 -44.47 27.32 -10.90
C THR A 216 -43.33 26.31 -10.84
N THR A 217 -42.41 26.48 -9.88
CA THR A 217 -41.20 25.66 -9.76
C THR A 217 -40.84 25.40 -8.30
N ILE A 218 -40.14 24.29 -8.05
CA ILE A 218 -39.53 23.87 -6.79
C ILE A 218 -38.10 24.44 -6.75
N ALA A 219 -37.76 25.11 -5.66
CA ALA A 219 -36.45 25.72 -5.46
C ALA A 219 -35.36 24.67 -5.16
N LYS A 220 -34.10 25.10 -5.16
CA LYS A 220 -32.99 24.29 -4.64
C LYS A 220 -33.16 24.05 -3.15
N GLY A 221 -32.92 22.82 -2.69
CA GLY A 221 -32.98 22.47 -1.29
C GLY A 221 -33.43 21.04 -1.00
N ALA A 222 -33.63 20.75 0.29
CA ALA A 222 -34.08 19.44 0.74
C ALA A 222 -35.62 19.38 0.79
N TYR A 223 -36.18 18.26 0.34
CA TYR A 223 -37.61 17.97 0.32
C TYR A 223 -37.87 16.53 0.78
N TYR A 224 -39.11 16.25 1.16
CA TYR A 224 -39.49 14.97 1.74
C TYR A 224 -40.76 14.43 1.10
N PHE A 225 -40.75 13.16 0.69
CA PHE A 225 -41.95 12.40 0.34
C PHE A 225 -42.46 11.66 1.56
N ALA A 226 -43.76 11.71 1.82
CA ALA A 226 -44.43 10.74 2.67
C ALA A 226 -44.93 9.57 1.81
N VAL A 227 -44.53 8.34 2.15
CA VAL A 227 -44.90 7.12 1.43
C VAL A 227 -45.39 6.04 2.37
N LEU A 228 -46.13 5.06 1.85
CA LEU A 228 -46.50 3.87 2.61
C LEU A 228 -45.24 3.06 2.98
N PRO A 229 -45.01 2.74 4.27
CA PRO A 229 -43.89 1.90 4.70
C PRO A 229 -43.99 0.50 4.10
N GLN A 230 -42.94 0.04 3.43
CA GLN A 230 -42.91 -1.27 2.80
C GLN A 230 -41.48 -1.68 2.39
N THR A 231 -41.36 -2.91 1.90
CA THR A 231 -40.15 -3.40 1.24
C THR A 231 -40.25 -3.18 -0.27
N PHE A 232 -39.32 -2.41 -0.83
CA PHE A 232 -39.15 -2.23 -2.26
C PHE A 232 -38.19 -3.28 -2.78
N SER A 233 -38.74 -4.37 -3.30
CA SER A 233 -37.98 -5.59 -3.64
C SER A 233 -36.89 -5.38 -4.71
N LYS A 234 -37.09 -4.40 -5.60
CA LYS A 234 -36.11 -3.96 -6.63
C LYS A 234 -35.60 -2.53 -6.40
N GLY A 235 -35.75 -2.05 -5.16
CA GLY A 235 -35.51 -0.67 -4.77
C GLY A 235 -36.49 0.33 -5.43
N PHE A 236 -36.11 1.59 -5.50
CA PHE A 236 -36.97 2.70 -5.90
C PHE A 236 -36.23 3.71 -6.76
N LYS A 237 -36.99 4.58 -7.43
CA LYS A 237 -36.47 5.65 -8.28
C LYS A 237 -37.11 6.98 -7.92
N VAL A 238 -36.32 8.04 -7.99
CA VAL A 238 -36.74 9.43 -7.84
C VAL A 238 -36.38 10.19 -9.10
N THR A 239 -37.35 10.83 -9.72
CA THR A 239 -37.21 11.53 -11.01
C THR A 239 -37.64 12.98 -10.85
N ALA A 240 -36.82 13.93 -11.29
CA ALA A 240 -37.23 15.33 -11.38
C ALA A 240 -37.55 15.72 -12.83
N TYR A 241 -38.37 16.75 -12.95
CA TYR A 241 -38.88 17.26 -14.21
C TYR A 241 -38.59 18.76 -14.29
N ARG A 242 -38.22 19.23 -15.49
CA ARG A 242 -38.12 20.66 -15.86
C ARG A 242 -38.82 20.81 -17.20
N GLY A 243 -40.10 21.16 -17.17
CA GLY A 243 -40.93 21.11 -18.39
C GLY A 243 -41.05 19.68 -18.92
N GLU A 244 -40.65 19.45 -20.18
CA GLU A 244 -40.60 18.12 -20.81
C GLU A 244 -39.30 17.34 -20.50
N GLU A 245 -38.26 18.01 -20.00
CA GLU A 245 -37.00 17.36 -19.63
C GLU A 245 -37.15 16.62 -18.29
N THR A 246 -36.55 15.43 -18.20
CA THR A 246 -36.57 14.61 -16.98
C THR A 246 -35.21 14.01 -16.70
N TRP A 247 -34.82 13.91 -15.43
CA TRP A 247 -33.63 13.20 -15.01
C TRP A 247 -33.88 12.42 -13.73
N VAL A 248 -33.20 11.29 -13.62
CA VAL A 248 -33.28 10.44 -12.43
C VAL A 248 -32.34 11.02 -11.37
N ILE A 249 -32.91 11.54 -10.28
CA ILE A 249 -32.16 12.03 -9.12
C ILE A 249 -31.55 10.87 -8.35
N ARG A 250 -32.27 9.74 -8.26
CA ARG A 250 -31.80 8.54 -7.58
C ARG A 250 -32.45 7.31 -8.18
N ASN A 251 -31.66 6.26 -8.39
CA ASN A 251 -32.18 4.93 -8.70
C ASN A 251 -31.49 3.92 -7.78
N VAL A 252 -32.23 3.38 -6.82
CA VAL A 252 -31.78 2.30 -5.96
C VAL A 252 -32.29 1.01 -6.59
N THR A 253 -31.39 0.13 -7.01
CA THR A 253 -31.75 -1.16 -7.65
C THR A 253 -31.71 -2.33 -6.67
N ALA A 254 -31.11 -2.14 -5.49
CA ALA A 254 -31.09 -3.11 -4.41
C ALA A 254 -32.39 -3.08 -3.59
N SER A 255 -32.82 -4.24 -3.10
CA SER A 255 -33.95 -4.35 -2.17
C SER A 255 -33.78 -3.40 -1.00
N THR A 256 -34.76 -2.54 -0.75
CA THR A 256 -34.70 -1.50 0.28
C THR A 256 -35.97 -1.51 1.10
N VAL A 257 -35.82 -1.51 2.42
CA VAL A 257 -36.94 -1.35 3.34
C VAL A 257 -37.07 0.13 3.69
N ILE A 258 -38.27 0.69 3.51
CA ILE A 258 -38.62 1.99 4.06
C ILE A 258 -39.50 1.75 5.28
N GLU A 259 -38.89 1.92 6.45
CA GLU A 259 -39.57 1.73 7.73
C GLU A 259 -40.34 2.98 8.15
N ARG A 260 -41.27 2.77 9.08
CA ARG A 260 -41.94 3.85 9.82
C ARG A 260 -40.87 4.69 10.53
N ALA A 261 -40.97 6.02 10.42
CA ALA A 261 -40.01 6.98 11.00
C ALA A 261 -38.56 6.92 10.45
N GLY A 262 -38.25 6.07 9.47
CA GLY A 262 -36.95 6.05 8.80
C GLY A 262 -36.80 7.19 7.78
N ILE A 263 -35.67 7.91 7.82
CA ILE A 263 -35.24 8.81 6.74
C ILE A 263 -34.17 8.11 5.91
N VAL A 264 -34.48 7.85 4.63
CA VAL A 264 -33.44 7.45 3.67
C VAL A 264 -32.78 8.72 3.11
N GLY A 265 -31.63 9.12 3.66
CA GLY A 265 -30.86 10.28 3.20
C GLY A 265 -30.04 10.00 1.93
N SER A 266 -30.01 10.95 1.00
CA SER A 266 -29.06 10.97 -0.13
C SER A 266 -27.71 11.52 0.32
N LYS A 267 -26.62 10.78 0.05
CA LYS A 267 -25.26 11.35 0.01
C LYS A 267 -25.22 12.45 -1.08
N LYS A 268 -24.42 13.50 -0.89
CA LYS A 268 -24.26 14.62 -1.84
C LYS A 268 -24.05 14.07 -3.26
N PHE A 269 -24.94 14.41 -4.20
CA PHE A 269 -24.81 14.01 -5.60
C PHE A 269 -24.10 15.14 -6.35
N PHE A 270 -22.93 14.84 -6.90
CA PHE A 270 -22.31 15.65 -7.95
C PHE A 270 -22.75 15.05 -9.30
N GLU A 271 -22.94 15.92 -10.29
CA GLU A 271 -23.28 15.49 -11.65
C GLU A 271 -22.09 14.76 -12.27
N ILE A 272 -22.30 13.56 -12.84
CA ILE A 272 -21.24 12.82 -13.54
C ILE A 272 -21.76 12.18 -14.82
N GLU A 273 -20.99 12.38 -15.90
CA GLU A 273 -21.24 11.77 -17.20
C GLU A 273 -20.75 10.32 -17.23
N GLY A 274 -21.38 9.50 -18.05
CA GLY A 274 -21.05 8.08 -18.22
C GLY A 274 -21.87 7.16 -17.33
N ASN A 275 -21.77 5.85 -17.58
CA ASN A 275 -22.44 4.81 -16.78
C ASN A 275 -21.47 3.77 -16.21
N GLY A 276 -20.16 3.97 -16.40
CA GLY A 276 -19.10 3.12 -15.84
C GLY A 276 -18.82 1.85 -16.62
N THR A 277 -19.35 1.69 -17.84
CA THR A 277 -18.96 0.61 -18.75
C THR A 277 -17.74 1.00 -19.59
N GLU A 278 -17.10 0.02 -20.23
CA GLU A 278 -15.94 0.25 -21.13
C GLU A 278 -16.26 1.28 -22.23
N ASP A 279 -17.39 1.12 -22.93
CA ASP A 279 -17.81 2.04 -24.00
C ASP A 279 -18.24 3.42 -23.51
N ASN A 280 -18.59 3.55 -22.21
CA ASN A 280 -19.14 4.78 -21.64
C ASN A 280 -18.68 4.97 -20.19
N PRO A 281 -17.36 5.19 -19.98
CA PRO A 281 -16.77 5.29 -18.65
C PRO A 281 -17.29 6.52 -17.91
N TYR A 282 -17.29 6.48 -16.59
CA TYR A 282 -17.55 7.67 -15.78
C TYR A 282 -16.46 8.72 -16.02
N ILE A 283 -16.86 9.95 -16.36
CA ILE A 283 -15.91 11.02 -16.72
C ILE A 283 -15.58 11.91 -15.53
N LEU A 284 -14.31 11.92 -15.15
CA LEU A 284 -13.79 12.63 -13.98
C LEU A 284 -13.20 13.98 -14.39
N ARG A 285 -13.70 15.07 -13.78
CA ARG A 285 -13.26 16.45 -14.08
C ARG A 285 -12.96 17.29 -12.85
N THR A 286 -13.45 16.90 -11.68
CA THR A 286 -13.33 17.68 -10.45
C THR A 286 -12.90 16.80 -9.28
N PRO A 287 -12.43 17.39 -8.16
CA PRO A 287 -12.10 16.63 -6.97
C PRO A 287 -13.28 15.84 -6.40
N GLU A 288 -14.50 16.36 -6.50
CA GLU A 288 -15.73 15.67 -6.09
C GLU A 288 -15.94 14.38 -6.88
N HIS A 289 -15.60 14.37 -8.18
CA HIS A 289 -15.70 13.17 -9.00
C HIS A 289 -14.74 12.08 -8.51
N LEU A 290 -13.50 12.44 -8.16
CA LEU A 290 -12.52 11.51 -7.58
C LEU A 290 -13.00 10.96 -6.23
N VAL A 291 -13.42 11.83 -5.31
CA VAL A 291 -13.96 11.42 -3.99
C VAL A 291 -15.16 10.49 -4.15
N GLY A 292 -15.99 10.71 -5.17
CA GLY A 292 -17.18 9.93 -5.44
C GLY A 292 -16.95 8.57 -6.09
N MET A 293 -15.77 8.28 -6.62
CA MET A 293 -15.48 7.02 -7.34
C MET A 293 -15.89 5.77 -6.57
N ARG A 294 -15.62 5.74 -5.26
CA ARG A 294 -15.99 4.62 -4.39
C ARG A 294 -17.50 4.33 -4.41
N SER A 295 -18.33 5.36 -4.49
CA SER A 295 -19.79 5.21 -4.54
C SER A 295 -20.32 4.75 -5.90
N LEU A 296 -19.54 4.95 -6.96
CA LEU A 296 -19.85 4.56 -8.33
C LEU A 296 -19.34 3.16 -8.68
N ALA A 297 -18.25 2.73 -8.03
CA ALA A 297 -17.64 1.43 -8.27
C ALA A 297 -18.51 0.28 -7.73
N THR A 298 -18.93 -0.60 -8.63
CA THR A 298 -19.89 -1.67 -8.36
C THR A 298 -19.25 -2.81 -7.57
N LEU A 299 -19.89 -3.25 -6.48
CA LEU A 299 -19.46 -4.44 -5.73
C LEU A 299 -19.67 -5.70 -6.57
N GLY A 300 -18.62 -6.49 -6.75
CA GLY A 300 -18.63 -7.71 -7.56
C GLY A 300 -18.72 -7.46 -9.08
N GLY A 301 -18.70 -6.20 -9.50
CA GLY A 301 -18.74 -5.78 -10.90
C GLY A 301 -17.47 -5.08 -11.35
N GLU A 302 -17.42 -4.79 -12.64
CA GLU A 302 -16.36 -3.98 -13.25
C GLU A 302 -16.85 -2.54 -13.41
N THR A 303 -15.96 -1.56 -13.21
CA THR A 303 -16.31 -0.15 -13.38
C THR A 303 -15.16 0.62 -14.03
N TRP A 304 -15.50 1.39 -15.05
CA TRP A 304 -14.57 2.16 -15.88
C TRP A 304 -14.68 3.66 -15.59
N PHE A 305 -13.52 4.28 -15.39
CA PHE A 305 -13.36 5.70 -15.14
C PHE A 305 -12.37 6.29 -16.14
N ARG A 306 -12.63 7.52 -16.58
CA ARG A 306 -11.71 8.27 -17.44
C ARG A 306 -11.62 9.72 -17.00
N MET A 307 -10.40 10.24 -16.83
CA MET A 307 -10.19 11.66 -16.61
C MET A 307 -10.38 12.46 -17.89
N ALA A 308 -10.91 13.67 -17.77
CA ALA A 308 -11.06 14.61 -18.88
C ALA A 308 -10.45 16.00 -18.59
N ASN A 309 -9.85 16.20 -17.41
CA ASN A 309 -9.12 17.39 -17.00
C ASN A 309 -8.09 17.00 -15.92
N ASP A 310 -7.08 17.84 -15.71
CA ASP A 310 -6.27 17.81 -14.49
C ASP A 310 -7.16 18.08 -13.27
N ILE A 311 -6.89 17.40 -12.15
CA ILE A 311 -7.67 17.52 -10.91
C ILE A 311 -6.75 17.87 -9.74
N ASN A 312 -6.96 19.04 -9.14
CA ASN A 312 -6.24 19.48 -7.95
C ASN A 312 -7.01 19.09 -6.67
N MET A 313 -6.42 18.21 -5.87
CA MET A 313 -7.00 17.67 -4.62
C MET A 313 -6.63 18.49 -3.37
N GLU A 314 -6.07 19.67 -3.52
CA GLU A 314 -5.71 20.54 -2.39
C GLU A 314 -6.93 20.87 -1.51
N GLY A 315 -6.78 20.69 -0.20
CA GLY A 315 -7.84 20.94 0.79
C GLY A 315 -8.98 19.90 0.81
N VAL A 316 -8.93 18.87 -0.03
CA VAL A 316 -9.90 17.78 -0.01
C VAL A 316 -9.63 16.88 1.19
N THR A 317 -10.68 16.58 1.95
CA THR A 317 -10.63 15.72 3.14
C THR A 317 -11.69 14.62 3.04
N GLY A 318 -11.48 13.49 3.74
CA GLY A 318 -12.43 12.39 3.76
C GLY A 318 -12.45 11.56 2.47
N TYR A 319 -11.35 11.59 1.70
CA TYR A 319 -11.17 10.63 0.61
C TYR A 319 -11.04 9.23 1.19
N LEU A 320 -11.72 8.27 0.57
CA LEU A 320 -11.64 6.86 0.96
C LEU A 320 -11.15 6.05 -0.23
N PRO A 321 -10.21 5.10 -0.04
CA PRO A 321 -9.71 4.31 -1.16
C PRO A 321 -10.86 3.53 -1.82
N VAL A 322 -10.82 3.43 -3.14
CA VAL A 322 -11.95 2.90 -3.92
C VAL A 322 -12.26 1.45 -3.51
N ASN A 323 -11.25 0.62 -3.27
CA ASN A 323 -11.38 -0.80 -2.96
C ASN A 323 -10.56 -1.21 -1.72
N TYR A 324 -11.01 -0.82 -0.52
CA TYR A 324 -10.41 -1.27 0.75
C TYR A 324 -11.28 -2.24 1.58
N ASP A 325 -12.52 -2.50 1.16
CA ASP A 325 -13.44 -3.37 1.88
C ASP A 325 -12.95 -4.83 1.87
N SER A 326 -13.43 -5.64 2.82
CA SER A 326 -13.16 -7.08 2.84
C SER A 326 -13.57 -7.71 1.50
N ASN A 327 -12.73 -8.63 1.01
CA ASN A 327 -12.84 -9.36 -0.28
C ASN A 327 -12.36 -8.61 -1.54
N PHE A 328 -12.14 -7.30 -1.50
CA PHE A 328 -11.59 -6.51 -2.62
C PHE A 328 -12.38 -6.67 -3.94
N GLU A 329 -13.71 -6.74 -3.85
CA GLU A 329 -14.60 -7.16 -4.94
C GLU A 329 -14.84 -6.12 -6.05
N ARG A 330 -14.30 -4.90 -5.93
CA ARG A 330 -14.45 -3.87 -6.97
C ARG A 330 -13.32 -3.99 -7.97
N LYS A 331 -13.63 -4.40 -9.20
CA LYS A 331 -12.69 -4.36 -10.32
C LYS A 331 -12.77 -3.00 -11.01
N ILE A 332 -11.65 -2.28 -11.05
CA ILE A 332 -11.58 -0.88 -11.45
C ILE A 332 -10.68 -0.75 -12.67
N HIS A 333 -11.16 -0.07 -13.70
CA HIS A 333 -10.38 0.36 -14.86
C HIS A 333 -10.33 1.88 -14.87
N PHE A 334 -9.16 2.46 -14.63
CA PHE A 334 -8.95 3.89 -14.55
C PHE A 334 -8.01 4.35 -15.66
N ASP A 335 -8.51 5.20 -16.56
CA ASP A 335 -7.71 5.86 -17.59
C ASP A 335 -7.52 7.34 -17.24
N GLY A 336 -6.29 7.72 -16.90
CA GLY A 336 -5.94 9.09 -16.57
C GLY A 336 -5.89 10.02 -17.80
N GLY A 337 -5.92 9.48 -19.03
CA GLY A 337 -5.90 10.31 -20.25
C GLY A 337 -4.72 11.28 -20.34
N ASP A 338 -3.58 10.93 -19.73
CA ASP A 338 -2.38 11.75 -19.53
C ASP A 338 -2.55 13.02 -18.68
N PHE A 339 -3.70 13.16 -18.03
CA PHE A 339 -3.99 14.21 -17.05
C PHE A 339 -3.34 13.93 -15.70
N THR A 340 -3.29 14.99 -14.89
CA THR A 340 -2.61 15.02 -13.60
C THR A 340 -3.59 15.07 -12.45
N ILE A 341 -3.38 14.24 -11.43
CA ILE A 341 -3.95 14.42 -10.09
C ILE A 341 -2.88 15.09 -9.23
N SER A 342 -3.11 16.33 -8.80
CA SER A 342 -2.15 17.07 -7.98
C SER A 342 -2.59 17.21 -6.53
N ASN A 343 -1.63 17.29 -5.60
CA ASN A 343 -1.87 17.58 -4.18
C ASN A 343 -2.81 16.58 -3.47
N PHE A 344 -2.85 15.33 -3.94
CA PHE A 344 -3.63 14.28 -3.28
C PHE A 344 -3.05 13.98 -1.90
N SER A 345 -3.84 14.17 -0.85
CA SER A 345 -3.43 13.86 0.51
C SER A 345 -4.30 12.76 1.09
N TYR A 346 -3.66 11.81 1.78
CA TYR A 346 -4.34 10.80 2.57
C TYR A 346 -3.62 10.63 3.91
N ASP A 347 -4.31 10.87 5.01
CA ASP A 347 -3.80 10.58 6.34
C ASP A 347 -4.73 9.58 7.03
N LYS A 348 -4.25 8.36 7.25
CA LYS A 348 -5.06 7.30 7.89
C LYS A 348 -5.58 7.69 9.27
N SER A 349 -4.88 8.55 10.01
CA SER A 349 -5.32 9.03 11.33
C SER A 349 -6.49 10.02 11.25
N VAL A 350 -6.69 10.66 10.10
CA VAL A 350 -7.74 11.65 9.84
C VAL A 350 -8.88 11.03 9.02
N ASP A 351 -8.56 10.37 7.91
CA ASP A 351 -9.52 9.88 6.91
C ASP A 351 -10.06 8.47 7.21
N GLY A 352 -9.39 7.70 8.07
CA GLY A 352 -9.76 6.31 8.38
C GLY A 352 -9.39 5.33 7.26
N GLY A 353 -10.18 4.27 7.06
CA GLY A 353 -9.99 3.27 5.99
C GLY A 353 -8.75 2.38 6.12
N ASN A 354 -8.58 1.42 5.21
CA ASN A 354 -7.38 0.56 5.09
C ASN A 354 -6.70 0.77 3.75
N TYR A 355 -5.42 0.41 3.67
CA TYR A 355 -4.60 0.54 2.47
C TYR A 355 -4.49 1.98 1.91
N PRO A 356 -4.01 2.96 2.71
CA PRO A 356 -3.88 4.35 2.27
C PRO A 356 -3.20 4.49 0.91
N SER A 357 -3.95 5.00 -0.06
CA SER A 357 -3.60 5.13 -1.49
C SER A 357 -4.81 5.67 -2.27
N LEU A 358 -4.67 5.91 -3.58
CA LEU A 358 -5.81 6.21 -4.44
C LEU A 358 -6.83 5.05 -4.48
N PHE A 359 -6.37 3.81 -4.67
CA PHE A 359 -7.27 2.69 -4.99
C PHE A 359 -7.50 1.69 -3.85
N GLY A 360 -6.67 1.70 -2.81
CA GLY A 360 -6.69 0.71 -1.74
C GLY A 360 -6.00 -0.56 -2.21
N VAL A 361 -6.79 -1.54 -2.66
CA VAL A 361 -6.35 -2.72 -3.40
C VAL A 361 -6.75 -2.57 -4.86
N LEU A 362 -5.77 -2.34 -5.73
CA LEU A 362 -6.01 -2.26 -7.17
C LEU A 362 -6.23 -3.66 -7.76
N TYR A 363 -7.49 -3.99 -8.01
CA TYR A 363 -7.93 -5.08 -8.87
C TYR A 363 -8.43 -4.48 -10.19
N GLY A 364 -7.83 -4.84 -11.32
CA GLY A 364 -8.10 -4.21 -12.61
C GLY A 364 -6.89 -3.42 -13.12
N SER A 365 -7.09 -2.20 -13.63
CA SER A 365 -6.02 -1.42 -14.27
C SER A 365 -6.04 0.08 -13.96
N VAL A 366 -4.86 0.70 -13.89
CA VAL A 366 -4.66 2.14 -13.95
C VAL A 366 -3.71 2.45 -15.11
N LYS A 367 -4.07 3.37 -16.00
CA LYS A 367 -3.21 3.75 -17.11
C LYS A 367 -3.18 5.25 -17.40
N ASN A 368 -2.12 5.70 -18.07
CA ASN A 368 -1.97 7.06 -18.61
C ASN A 368 -2.24 8.15 -17.56
N LEU A 369 -1.60 8.05 -16.40
CA LEU A 369 -1.90 8.91 -15.25
C LEU A 369 -0.64 9.61 -14.76
N LYS A 370 -0.73 10.92 -14.51
CA LYS A 370 0.28 11.66 -13.75
C LYS A 370 -0.25 11.94 -12.35
N VAL A 371 0.60 11.77 -11.34
CA VAL A 371 0.30 12.18 -9.97
C VAL A 371 1.42 13.08 -9.48
N ASP A 372 1.10 14.31 -9.10
CA ASP A 372 2.09 15.27 -8.59
C ASP A 372 1.79 15.64 -7.14
N LYS A 373 2.81 15.66 -6.29
CA LYS A 373 2.72 16.09 -4.89
C LYS A 373 1.70 15.31 -4.07
N ALA A 374 1.62 14.00 -4.27
CA ALA A 374 0.82 13.16 -3.39
C ALA A 374 1.49 13.05 -2.00
N THR A 375 0.70 13.08 -0.94
CA THR A 375 1.15 12.90 0.44
C THR A 375 0.37 11.77 1.09
N ILE A 376 1.04 10.69 1.45
CA ILE A 376 0.43 9.52 2.11
C ILE A 376 1.02 9.37 3.51
N ILE A 377 0.18 9.40 4.53
CA ILE A 377 0.53 9.12 5.93
C ILE A 377 -0.28 7.92 6.41
N SER A 378 0.41 6.86 6.83
CA SER A 378 -0.20 5.55 7.07
C SER A 378 0.34 4.85 8.32
N THR A 379 -0.46 3.92 8.84
CA THR A 379 -0.08 2.89 9.83
C THR A 379 -0.36 1.47 9.31
N SER A 380 -0.61 1.34 8.01
CA SER A 380 -0.97 0.13 7.27
C SER A 380 -0.14 0.02 5.98
N VAL A 381 -0.31 -1.04 5.19
CA VAL A 381 0.36 -1.21 3.90
C VAL A 381 -0.06 -0.08 2.94
N CYS A 382 0.87 0.68 2.38
CA CYS A 382 0.54 1.87 1.59
C CYS A 382 1.49 2.15 0.41
N GLY A 383 1.00 2.97 -0.51
CA GLY A 383 1.71 3.61 -1.62
C GLY A 383 0.77 4.59 -2.33
N VAL A 384 1.24 5.34 -3.32
CA VAL A 384 0.40 6.35 -3.99
C VAL A 384 -0.74 5.71 -4.80
N ILE A 385 -0.45 4.66 -5.59
CA ILE A 385 -1.46 3.98 -6.41
C ILE A 385 -2.28 3.02 -5.56
N GLY A 386 -1.62 2.11 -4.84
CA GLY A 386 -2.30 1.09 -4.05
C GLY A 386 -1.52 0.76 -2.79
N GLY A 387 -2.22 0.49 -1.68
CA GLY A 387 -1.61 -0.32 -0.64
C GLY A 387 -1.24 -1.69 -1.22
N TYR A 388 -2.16 -2.30 -1.97
CA TYR A 388 -1.90 -3.47 -2.80
C TYR A 388 -2.16 -3.14 -4.27
N VAL A 389 -1.29 -3.63 -5.14
CA VAL A 389 -1.57 -3.79 -6.57
C VAL A 389 -1.63 -5.27 -6.85
N GLY A 390 -2.82 -5.73 -7.23
CA GLY A 390 -3.19 -7.12 -7.36
C GLY A 390 -3.19 -7.92 -6.04
N THR A 391 -3.95 -9.02 -6.01
CA THR A 391 -3.93 -10.03 -4.93
C THR A 391 -4.79 -11.26 -5.25
N ALA A 392 -4.34 -12.47 -4.97
CA ALA A 392 -5.16 -13.70 -4.84
C ALA A 392 -6.29 -13.86 -5.89
N GLY A 393 -5.93 -13.99 -7.17
CA GLY A 393 -6.86 -14.12 -8.29
C GLY A 393 -7.51 -12.81 -8.73
N LYS A 394 -7.03 -11.68 -8.20
CA LYS A 394 -7.44 -10.32 -8.56
C LYS A 394 -6.22 -9.55 -9.06
N PRO A 395 -5.82 -9.73 -10.33
CA PRO A 395 -4.60 -9.12 -10.85
C PRO A 395 -4.71 -7.59 -10.94
N GLY A 396 -3.56 -6.92 -10.88
CA GLY A 396 -3.46 -5.46 -11.03
C GLY A 396 -2.51 -5.06 -12.15
N LEU A 397 -2.92 -4.13 -13.01
CA LEU A 397 -2.10 -3.53 -14.06
C LEU A 397 -1.89 -2.03 -13.79
N VAL A 398 -0.65 -1.57 -13.84
CA VAL A 398 -0.30 -0.14 -13.82
C VAL A 398 0.58 0.16 -15.01
N GLU A 399 0.11 1.02 -15.91
CA GLU A 399 0.77 1.26 -17.20
C GLU A 399 0.86 2.75 -17.53
N ASN A 400 2.02 3.23 -17.96
CA ASN A 400 2.22 4.65 -18.32
C ASN A 400 1.80 5.59 -17.18
N VAL A 401 2.38 5.37 -16.00
CA VAL A 401 2.06 6.16 -14.80
C VAL A 401 3.31 6.84 -14.27
N THR A 402 3.22 8.16 -14.08
CA THR A 402 4.31 8.97 -13.55
C THR A 402 3.89 9.63 -12.24
N ILE A 403 4.61 9.36 -11.16
CA ILE A 403 4.39 9.96 -9.85
C ILE A 403 5.59 10.86 -9.51
N THR A 404 5.36 12.14 -9.25
CA THR A 404 6.42 13.12 -8.98
C THR A 404 6.19 13.86 -7.67
N ASN A 405 7.28 14.37 -7.09
CA ASN A 405 7.28 15.24 -5.90
C ASN A 405 6.46 14.68 -4.72
N SER A 406 6.32 13.35 -4.62
CA SER A 406 5.37 12.72 -3.72
C SER A 406 6.05 12.17 -2.46
N THR A 407 5.35 12.22 -1.33
CA THR A 407 5.87 11.76 -0.03
C THR A 407 4.99 10.65 0.52
N VAL A 408 5.61 9.53 0.88
CA VAL A 408 4.96 8.40 1.56
C VAL A 408 5.63 8.18 2.91
N THR A 409 4.88 8.38 4.00
CA THR A 409 5.33 8.12 5.37
C THR A 409 4.46 7.04 5.99
N ASN A 410 5.08 5.98 6.52
CA ASN A 410 4.33 4.84 7.02
C ASN A 410 4.90 4.27 8.31
N ALA A 411 4.03 4.06 9.29
CA ALA A 411 4.29 3.31 10.50
C ALA A 411 3.79 1.85 10.42
N GLY A 412 3.45 1.35 9.23
CA GLY A 412 3.18 -0.06 8.92
C GLY A 412 4.39 -0.81 8.35
N ASP A 413 4.29 -2.13 8.20
CA ASP A 413 5.42 -3.02 7.86
C ASP A 413 5.80 -3.05 6.36
N ARG A 414 5.02 -2.41 5.48
CA ARG A 414 5.21 -2.42 4.02
C ARG A 414 4.92 -1.05 3.43
N THR A 415 5.93 -0.48 2.78
CA THR A 415 5.88 0.90 2.29
C THR A 415 6.55 0.98 0.93
N GLY A 416 5.82 1.44 -0.08
CA GLY A 416 6.41 1.77 -1.38
C GLY A 416 5.92 3.12 -1.89
N GLY A 417 6.70 3.77 -2.75
CA GLY A 417 6.26 4.99 -3.42
C GLY A 417 5.04 4.76 -4.30
N VAL A 418 5.04 3.68 -5.09
CA VAL A 418 3.93 3.29 -5.96
C VAL A 418 2.94 2.39 -5.23
N CYS A 419 3.44 1.32 -4.60
CA CYS A 419 2.59 0.39 -3.86
C CYS A 419 3.25 -0.24 -2.62
N GLY A 420 2.46 -0.56 -1.60
CA GLY A 420 2.98 -1.27 -0.44
C GLY A 420 3.28 -2.75 -0.74
N ASN A 421 2.42 -3.40 -1.52
CA ASN A 421 2.55 -4.80 -1.92
C ASN A 421 2.14 -5.03 -3.37
N ALA A 422 2.99 -5.70 -4.14
CA ALA A 422 2.69 -6.12 -5.51
C ALA A 422 2.50 -7.65 -5.56
N LYS A 423 1.35 -8.13 -6.02
CA LYS A 423 1.04 -9.56 -6.16
C LYS A 423 0.17 -9.79 -7.37
N GLU A 424 0.52 -10.72 -8.25
CA GLU A 424 -0.19 -10.89 -9.53
C GLU A 424 -0.33 -9.53 -10.25
N ALA A 425 0.76 -8.78 -10.26
CA ALA A 425 0.81 -7.38 -10.63
C ALA A 425 1.74 -7.19 -11.83
N THR A 426 1.35 -6.32 -12.76
CA THR A 426 2.18 -5.93 -13.89
C THR A 426 2.33 -4.42 -13.91
N PHE A 427 3.58 -3.96 -13.95
CA PHE A 427 3.94 -2.55 -14.06
C PHE A 427 4.70 -2.34 -15.37
N LYS A 428 4.22 -1.42 -16.22
CA LYS A 428 4.86 -1.06 -17.49
C LYS A 428 5.01 0.45 -17.60
N ASN A 429 6.22 0.94 -17.85
CA ASN A 429 6.46 2.38 -18.01
C ASN A 429 5.97 3.20 -16.79
N VAL A 430 6.38 2.78 -15.60
CA VAL A 430 5.95 3.42 -14.33
C VAL A 430 7.14 4.04 -13.63
N SER A 431 7.04 5.32 -13.26
CA SER A 431 8.11 6.06 -12.58
C SER A 431 7.63 6.68 -11.27
N PHE A 432 8.48 6.63 -10.23
CA PHE A 432 8.25 7.34 -8.97
C PHE A 432 9.42 8.26 -8.63
N GLN A 433 9.11 9.52 -8.32
CA GLN A 433 10.04 10.49 -7.77
C GLN A 433 9.52 11.10 -6.47
N GLY A 434 10.35 11.07 -5.43
CA GLY A 434 10.03 11.69 -4.15
C GLY A 434 10.67 11.00 -2.94
N THR A 435 9.93 10.93 -1.83
CA THR A 435 10.45 10.44 -0.55
C THR A 435 9.59 9.31 0.00
N VAL A 436 10.23 8.22 0.44
CA VAL A 436 9.59 7.09 1.13
C VAL A 436 10.22 6.94 2.51
N THR A 437 9.41 7.08 3.57
CA THR A 437 9.87 6.97 4.96
C THR A 437 9.09 5.88 5.69
N SER A 438 9.81 4.86 6.15
CA SER A 438 9.31 3.87 7.11
C SER A 438 9.69 4.28 8.53
N THR A 439 8.68 4.49 9.38
CA THR A 439 8.84 4.73 10.83
C THR A 439 8.47 3.50 11.66
N PHE A 440 8.28 2.35 11.01
CA PHE A 440 7.98 1.09 11.68
C PHE A 440 9.20 0.57 12.45
N THR A 441 8.99 0.14 13.70
CA THR A 441 10.10 -0.20 14.63
C THR A 441 9.93 -1.53 15.36
N THR A 442 8.82 -2.25 15.12
CA THR A 442 8.48 -3.46 15.90
C THR A 442 8.99 -4.76 15.27
N SER A 443 9.25 -4.77 13.96
CA SER A 443 9.93 -5.85 13.24
C SER A 443 10.60 -5.33 11.96
N GLU A 444 11.08 -6.22 11.09
CA GLU A 444 11.73 -5.86 9.82
C GLU A 444 10.72 -5.18 8.87
N ALA A 445 10.79 -3.85 8.75
CA ALA A 445 9.97 -3.10 7.80
C ALA A 445 10.46 -3.36 6.37
N LYS A 446 9.53 -3.39 5.41
CA LYS A 446 9.84 -3.58 3.99
C LYS A 446 9.59 -2.26 3.27
N ALA A 447 10.64 -1.51 2.99
CA ALA A 447 10.53 -0.19 2.39
C ALA A 447 11.28 -0.14 1.05
N GLY A 448 10.54 0.09 -0.03
CA GLY A 448 11.10 0.25 -1.36
C GLY A 448 10.75 1.60 -1.95
N GLY A 449 11.61 2.16 -2.80
CA GLY A 449 11.26 3.36 -3.55
C GLY A 449 10.05 3.17 -4.45
N PHE A 450 9.92 1.99 -5.06
CA PHE A 450 8.77 1.60 -5.87
C PHE A 450 7.75 0.79 -5.06
N ALA A 451 8.18 -0.38 -4.56
CA ALA A 451 7.33 -1.33 -3.85
C ALA A 451 7.89 -1.73 -2.49
N GLY A 452 7.06 -1.75 -1.44
CA GLY A 452 7.50 -2.27 -0.14
C GLY A 452 7.84 -3.75 -0.21
N ASN A 453 6.93 -4.56 -0.75
CA ASN A 453 7.10 -6.00 -0.93
C ASN A 453 6.56 -6.46 -2.29
N THR A 454 7.18 -7.49 -2.87
CA THR A 454 6.61 -8.23 -3.99
C THR A 454 6.30 -9.66 -3.59
N GLU A 455 5.22 -10.20 -4.14
CA GLU A 455 4.76 -11.58 -4.02
C GLU A 455 4.62 -12.19 -5.42
N THR A 456 4.23 -13.48 -5.45
CA THR A 456 4.14 -14.30 -6.66
C THR A 456 3.54 -13.58 -7.88
N SER A 457 4.18 -13.78 -9.03
CA SER A 457 3.77 -13.28 -10.35
C SER A 457 3.73 -11.75 -10.47
N ALA A 458 4.62 -11.03 -9.78
CA ALA A 458 4.85 -9.61 -10.01
C ALA A 458 5.88 -9.37 -11.14
N ILE A 459 5.54 -8.50 -12.09
CA ILE A 459 6.32 -8.21 -13.31
C ILE A 459 6.53 -6.69 -13.41
N PHE A 460 7.77 -6.28 -13.66
CA PHE A 460 8.17 -4.88 -13.82
C PHE A 460 8.93 -4.72 -15.14
N GLU A 461 8.43 -3.86 -16.02
CA GLU A 461 9.01 -3.58 -17.33
C GLU A 461 9.17 -2.07 -17.52
N ASN A 462 10.39 -1.62 -17.77
CA ASN A 462 10.68 -0.21 -18.04
C ASN A 462 10.19 0.73 -16.90
N CYS A 463 10.51 0.38 -15.66
CA CYS A 463 10.12 1.14 -14.49
C CYS A 463 11.30 1.89 -13.86
N SER A 464 11.04 3.03 -13.22
CA SER A 464 12.13 3.81 -12.61
C SER A 464 11.80 4.45 -11.26
N THR A 465 12.84 4.68 -10.46
CA THR A 465 12.76 5.46 -9.22
C THR A 465 13.87 6.50 -9.15
N ASN A 466 13.53 7.72 -8.71
CA ASN A 466 14.46 8.76 -8.24
C ASN A 466 14.01 9.18 -6.84
N VAL A 467 14.65 8.64 -5.79
CA VAL A 467 13.99 8.54 -4.49
C VAL A 467 14.94 8.60 -3.30
N THR A 468 14.52 9.28 -2.24
CA THR A 468 15.11 9.09 -0.91
C THR A 468 14.29 8.06 -0.14
N VAL A 469 14.90 6.95 0.28
CA VAL A 469 14.25 5.93 1.11
C VAL A 469 14.89 5.91 2.50
N THR A 470 14.09 6.18 3.52
CA THR A 470 14.52 6.16 4.91
C THR A 470 13.80 5.05 5.69
N GLY A 471 14.53 4.28 6.50
CA GLY A 471 13.91 3.34 7.42
C GLY A 471 14.77 2.96 8.63
N SER A 472 14.14 2.32 9.60
CA SER A 472 14.76 1.85 10.85
C SER A 472 14.55 0.34 10.96
N GLN A 473 15.61 -0.47 11.11
CA GLN A 473 15.50 -1.95 11.13
C GLN A 473 14.67 -2.47 9.95
N SER A 474 15.08 -2.12 8.73
CA SER A 474 14.26 -2.33 7.54
C SER A 474 15.06 -2.99 6.42
N ASP A 475 14.33 -3.70 5.58
CA ASP A 475 14.74 -4.07 4.23
C ASP A 475 14.53 -2.86 3.34
N LEU A 476 15.63 -2.18 3.02
CA LEU A 476 15.61 -0.94 2.24
C LEU A 476 16.05 -1.25 0.81
N GLY A 477 15.17 -0.97 -0.15
CA GLY A 477 15.50 -0.99 -1.56
C GLY A 477 15.23 0.35 -2.23
N GLY A 478 16.12 0.81 -3.11
CA GLY A 478 15.78 1.94 -3.99
C GLY A 478 14.65 1.61 -4.96
N PHE A 479 14.44 0.32 -5.27
CA PHE A 479 13.27 -0.17 -6.02
C PHE A 479 12.32 -0.98 -5.13
N VAL A 480 12.75 -2.13 -4.59
CA VAL A 480 11.91 -3.01 -3.76
C VAL A 480 12.52 -3.24 -2.38
N GLY A 481 11.72 -3.12 -1.32
CA GLY A 481 12.15 -3.48 0.03
C GLY A 481 12.46 -4.98 0.15
N LYS A 482 11.45 -5.83 -0.10
CA LYS A 482 11.57 -7.29 -0.01
C LYS A 482 10.91 -8.05 -1.15
N LEU A 483 11.52 -9.15 -1.58
CA LEU A 483 10.88 -10.15 -2.45
C LEU A 483 10.38 -11.36 -1.66
N THR A 484 9.23 -11.89 -2.05
CA THR A 484 8.66 -13.16 -1.58
C THR A 484 7.93 -13.86 -2.74
N GLY A 485 7.78 -15.18 -2.70
CA GLY A 485 7.02 -15.92 -3.72
C GLY A 485 7.82 -16.23 -4.99
N ASN A 486 7.13 -16.52 -6.10
CA ASN A 486 7.76 -17.05 -7.32
C ASN A 486 7.38 -16.26 -8.58
N GLN A 487 8.10 -16.49 -9.68
CA GLN A 487 7.82 -15.85 -10.98
C GLN A 487 7.90 -14.31 -10.91
N LEU A 488 8.92 -13.80 -10.23
CA LEU A 488 9.20 -12.37 -10.18
C LEU A 488 10.13 -12.01 -11.34
N SER A 489 9.81 -10.94 -12.06
CA SER A 489 10.69 -10.46 -13.14
C SER A 489 10.82 -8.94 -13.16
N PHE A 490 12.04 -8.50 -13.40
CA PHE A 490 12.41 -7.08 -13.52
C PHE A 490 13.21 -6.95 -14.81
N THR A 491 12.73 -6.11 -15.73
CA THR A 491 13.35 -5.91 -17.04
C THR A 491 13.45 -4.42 -17.33
N ARG A 492 14.67 -3.93 -17.63
CA ARG A 492 14.91 -2.50 -17.95
C ARG A 492 14.44 -1.56 -16.84
N CYS A 493 14.77 -1.88 -15.59
CA CYS A 493 14.40 -1.04 -14.45
C CYS A 493 15.57 -0.17 -13.98
N TYR A 494 15.32 1.10 -13.69
CA TYR A 494 16.35 2.10 -13.40
C TYR A 494 16.14 2.75 -12.02
N VAL A 495 17.20 2.85 -11.23
CA VAL A 495 17.14 3.35 -9.85
C VAL A 495 18.20 4.41 -9.62
N GLU A 496 17.77 5.59 -9.20
CA GLU A 496 18.62 6.60 -8.56
C GLU A 496 18.09 6.77 -7.13
N ALA A 497 18.88 6.43 -6.11
CA ALA A 497 18.37 6.43 -4.74
C ALA A 497 19.37 6.85 -3.67
N ASP A 498 18.87 7.63 -2.72
CA ASP A 498 19.52 7.89 -1.43
C ASP A 498 18.88 7.00 -0.36
N LEU A 499 19.59 5.96 0.06
CA LEU A 499 19.12 5.02 1.08
C LEU A 499 19.72 5.37 2.44
N ILE A 500 18.84 5.59 3.42
CA ILE A 500 19.20 6.04 4.77
C ILE A 500 18.68 5.05 5.81
N SER A 501 19.58 4.28 6.41
CA SER A 501 19.27 3.40 7.55
C SER A 501 19.50 4.09 8.89
N LYS A 502 18.45 4.22 9.71
CA LYS A 502 18.45 5.05 10.93
C LYS A 502 18.72 4.33 12.26
N LYS A 503 18.89 3.00 12.30
CA LYS A 503 18.95 2.28 13.59
C LYS A 503 20.03 1.20 13.65
N VAL A 504 20.60 0.99 14.84
CA VAL A 504 21.45 -0.17 15.19
C VAL A 504 20.68 -1.50 15.11
N GLY A 505 21.23 -2.48 14.38
CA GLY A 505 20.65 -3.81 14.18
C GLY A 505 20.82 -4.33 12.76
N LYS A 506 20.29 -5.55 12.49
CA LYS A 506 20.26 -6.14 11.14
C LYS A 506 19.52 -5.20 10.17
N CYS A 507 20.27 -4.61 9.25
CA CYS A 507 19.73 -3.80 8.16
C CYS A 507 20.17 -4.45 6.86
N ARG A 508 19.23 -4.70 5.95
CA ARG A 508 19.49 -5.23 4.60
C ARG A 508 19.14 -4.13 3.61
N CYS A 509 20.15 -3.44 3.11
CA CYS A 509 19.97 -2.28 2.25
C CYS A 509 20.62 -2.55 0.89
N GLY A 510 19.83 -2.51 -0.17
CA GLY A 510 20.32 -2.65 -1.53
C GLY A 510 19.88 -1.51 -2.41
N GLY A 511 20.75 -1.00 -3.27
CA GLY A 511 20.38 0.08 -4.19
C GLY A 511 19.15 -0.28 -5.03
N PHE A 512 19.00 -1.54 -5.48
CA PHE A 512 17.78 -2.02 -6.12
C PHE A 512 16.84 -2.72 -5.12
N LEU A 513 17.34 -3.76 -4.44
CA LEU A 513 16.57 -4.65 -3.57
C LEU A 513 17.17 -4.75 -2.17
N GLY A 514 16.37 -4.51 -1.13
CA GLY A 514 16.79 -4.75 0.25
C GLY A 514 17.05 -6.22 0.56
N TRP A 515 16.01 -7.06 0.49
CA TRP A 515 16.08 -8.47 0.86
C TRP A 515 15.31 -9.41 -0.09
N ASN A 516 15.98 -10.43 -0.63
CA ASN A 516 15.27 -11.58 -1.19
C ASN A 516 14.86 -12.55 -0.09
N GLY A 517 13.57 -12.65 0.25
CA GLY A 517 13.05 -13.57 1.25
C GLY A 517 12.67 -14.94 0.68
N SER A 518 13.64 -15.64 0.08
CA SER A 518 13.47 -16.94 -0.60
C SER A 518 12.50 -16.88 -1.79
N ALA A 519 12.64 -15.85 -2.63
CA ALA A 519 11.87 -15.71 -3.86
C ALA A 519 12.65 -16.14 -5.10
N ASN A 520 11.93 -16.68 -6.10
CA ASN A 520 12.47 -16.91 -7.44
C ASN A 520 12.32 -15.63 -8.28
N ALA A 521 13.43 -15.05 -8.68
CA ALA A 521 13.47 -13.75 -9.33
C ALA A 521 14.48 -13.69 -10.48
N ILE A 522 14.07 -13.04 -11.57
CA ILE A 522 14.90 -12.76 -12.74
C ILE A 522 15.07 -11.25 -12.87
N PHE A 523 16.32 -10.80 -12.98
CA PHE A 523 16.68 -9.41 -13.24
C PHE A 523 17.43 -9.35 -14.57
N THR A 524 16.91 -8.57 -15.51
CA THR A 524 17.49 -8.39 -16.83
C THR A 524 17.64 -6.91 -17.12
N ASP A 525 18.85 -6.46 -17.43
CA ASP A 525 19.14 -5.07 -17.82
C ASP A 525 18.61 -4.05 -16.79
N CYS A 526 18.87 -4.31 -15.50
CA CYS A 526 18.42 -3.45 -14.41
C CYS A 526 19.60 -2.66 -13.83
N HIS A 527 19.41 -1.37 -13.59
CA HIS A 527 20.51 -0.44 -13.33
C HIS A 527 20.26 0.39 -12.09
N VAL A 528 21.20 0.35 -11.14
CA VAL A 528 21.33 1.37 -10.10
C VAL A 528 22.36 2.39 -10.60
N LEU A 529 21.89 3.61 -10.79
CA LEU A 529 22.57 4.69 -11.51
C LEU A 529 23.53 5.46 -10.59
N ASP A 530 24.53 6.07 -11.22
CA ASP A 530 25.46 6.99 -10.56
C ASP A 530 24.71 8.12 -9.83
N GLY A 531 25.28 8.57 -8.72
CA GLY A 531 24.62 9.45 -7.76
C GLY A 531 23.83 8.73 -6.66
N SER A 532 23.60 7.42 -6.77
CA SER A 532 22.96 6.64 -5.71
C SER A 532 23.89 6.46 -4.50
N THR A 533 23.33 6.61 -3.29
CA THR A 533 24.08 6.48 -2.04
C THR A 533 23.40 5.52 -1.06
N ILE A 534 24.21 4.83 -0.26
CA ILE A 534 23.73 4.03 0.87
C ILE A 534 24.47 4.48 2.12
N THR A 535 23.72 4.97 3.09
CA THR A 535 24.25 5.51 4.34
C THR A 535 23.56 4.90 5.55
N ASN A 536 24.23 4.93 6.70
CA ASN A 536 23.62 4.66 7.98
C ASN A 536 23.91 5.80 8.97
N GLU A 537 22.87 6.30 9.65
CA GLU A 537 22.99 7.50 10.50
C GLU A 537 23.56 7.19 11.91
N GLU A 538 23.50 5.94 12.38
CA GLU A 538 23.93 5.57 13.73
C GLU A 538 25.29 4.89 13.81
N THR A 539 26.09 5.30 14.81
CA THR A 539 27.35 4.68 15.19
C THR A 539 27.08 3.36 15.93
N TRP A 540 27.55 2.25 15.37
CA TRP A 540 27.43 0.93 16.02
C TRP A 540 28.43 0.77 17.16
N SER A 541 27.96 0.32 18.32
CA SER A 541 28.79 0.05 19.51
C SER A 541 29.57 -1.27 19.41
N SER A 542 29.21 -2.15 18.47
CA SER A 542 29.89 -3.41 18.17
C SER A 542 29.79 -3.73 16.67
N VAL A 543 30.63 -4.66 16.18
CA VAL A 543 30.46 -5.25 14.85
C VAL A 543 29.09 -5.90 14.78
N ASP A 544 28.28 -5.56 13.78
CA ASP A 544 26.91 -6.07 13.61
C ASP A 544 26.69 -6.56 12.17
N ASN A 545 25.70 -7.44 12.00
CA ASN A 545 25.36 -8.10 10.75
C ASN A 545 24.48 -7.19 9.89
N GLY A 546 25.02 -6.04 9.48
CA GLY A 546 24.50 -5.31 8.33
C GLY A 546 24.66 -6.13 7.06
N ASN A 547 23.88 -5.82 6.03
CA ASN A 547 24.07 -6.35 4.69
C ASN A 547 23.80 -5.20 3.73
N PHE A 548 24.86 -4.71 3.09
CA PHE A 548 24.78 -3.53 2.23
C PHE A 548 25.28 -3.89 0.84
N GLY A 549 24.42 -3.71 -0.16
CA GLY A 549 24.71 -4.04 -1.55
C GLY A 549 24.42 -2.88 -2.48
N GLY A 550 25.24 -2.61 -3.50
CA GLY A 550 24.88 -1.60 -4.49
C GLY A 550 23.65 -2.01 -5.32
N PHE A 551 23.44 -3.31 -5.55
CA PHE A 551 22.27 -3.87 -6.22
C PHE A 551 21.34 -4.57 -5.20
N ILE A 552 21.81 -5.63 -4.54
CA ILE A 552 21.03 -6.42 -3.56
C ILE A 552 21.68 -6.36 -2.18
N GLY A 553 20.95 -5.93 -1.15
CA GLY A 553 21.44 -5.93 0.23
C GLY A 553 21.75 -7.35 0.71
N PHE A 554 20.73 -8.20 0.73
CA PHE A 554 20.87 -9.61 1.11
C PHE A 554 20.04 -10.54 0.22
N GLY A 555 20.69 -11.56 -0.33
CA GLY A 555 20.01 -12.64 -1.06
C GLY A 555 19.79 -13.85 -0.15
N ASP A 556 18.71 -13.87 0.64
CA ASP A 556 18.32 -15.11 1.33
C ASP A 556 17.63 -16.04 0.35
N THR A 557 18.00 -17.30 0.44
CA THR A 557 17.77 -18.23 -0.63
C THR A 557 17.71 -19.63 -0.07
N THR A 558 16.64 -19.93 0.67
CA THR A 558 16.30 -21.33 0.93
C THR A 558 15.46 -21.82 -0.24
N ASP A 559 15.98 -22.77 -1.02
CA ASP A 559 15.27 -23.38 -2.17
C ASP A 559 14.80 -22.39 -3.26
N SER A 560 15.50 -21.28 -3.45
CA SER A 560 15.18 -20.27 -4.47
C SER A 560 16.23 -20.15 -5.59
N VAL A 561 15.81 -19.66 -6.76
CA VAL A 561 16.66 -19.40 -7.92
C VAL A 561 16.64 -17.90 -8.23
N ILE A 562 17.83 -17.28 -8.26
CA ILE A 562 17.99 -15.89 -8.68
C ILE A 562 18.90 -15.84 -9.90
N GLU A 563 18.42 -15.21 -10.96
CA GLU A 563 19.16 -14.97 -12.20
C GLU A 563 19.31 -13.46 -12.41
N ILE A 564 20.55 -13.01 -12.61
CA ILE A 564 20.86 -11.58 -12.80
C ILE A 564 21.73 -11.47 -14.05
N SER A 565 21.23 -10.74 -15.05
CA SER A 565 21.90 -10.59 -16.34
C SER A 565 21.89 -9.14 -16.84
N GLY A 566 23.04 -8.64 -17.30
CA GLY A 566 23.13 -7.27 -17.85
C GLY A 566 22.93 -6.15 -16.83
N CYS A 567 22.94 -6.44 -15.53
CA CYS A 567 22.60 -5.47 -14.48
C CYS A 567 23.82 -4.69 -13.99
N THR A 568 23.58 -3.45 -13.52
CA THR A 568 24.66 -2.55 -13.09
C THR A 568 24.36 -1.92 -11.73
N ALA A 569 25.40 -1.63 -10.96
CA ALA A 569 25.27 -0.84 -9.74
C ALA A 569 26.43 0.15 -9.58
N SER A 570 26.14 1.44 -9.73
CA SER A 570 27.10 2.53 -9.49
C SER A 570 26.69 3.25 -8.21
N VAL A 571 27.28 2.86 -7.08
CA VAL A 571 26.78 3.25 -5.73
C VAL A 571 27.92 3.59 -4.77
N GLU A 572 27.75 4.67 -4.00
CA GLU A 572 28.57 4.94 -2.83
C GLU A 572 27.98 4.33 -1.55
N ILE A 573 28.62 3.30 -1.01
CA ILE A 573 28.24 2.65 0.25
C ILE A 573 29.06 3.24 1.40
N ASN A 574 28.53 4.30 1.99
CA ASN A 574 29.10 5.06 3.09
C ASN A 574 28.49 4.63 4.43
N VAL A 575 28.77 3.37 4.82
CA VAL A 575 28.26 2.80 6.08
C VAL A 575 29.33 2.69 7.16
N SER A 576 28.89 2.45 8.39
CA SER A 576 29.70 2.27 9.59
C SER A 576 30.88 1.33 9.34
N ASP A 577 32.03 1.71 9.89
CA ASP A 577 33.25 0.91 9.91
C ASP A 577 33.10 -0.39 10.72
N LYS A 578 31.94 -0.63 11.32
CA LYS A 578 31.54 -1.86 12.02
C LYS A 578 30.61 -2.76 11.21
N SER A 579 30.18 -2.35 10.02
CA SER A 579 29.29 -3.16 9.18
C SER A 579 29.97 -4.36 8.58
N THR A 580 29.30 -5.51 8.57
CA THR A 580 29.77 -6.71 7.88
C THR A 580 28.97 -6.94 6.60
N TYR A 581 29.46 -7.79 5.69
CA TYR A 581 28.74 -8.18 4.47
C TYR A 581 28.39 -7.00 3.54
N ASN A 582 29.41 -6.24 3.15
CA ASN A 582 29.26 -5.08 2.29
C ASN A 582 29.81 -5.40 0.90
N GLY A 583 28.99 -5.22 -0.13
CA GLY A 583 29.31 -5.53 -1.52
C GLY A 583 28.92 -4.39 -2.45
N GLY A 584 29.78 -4.02 -3.39
CA GLY A 584 29.40 -3.01 -4.39
C GLY A 584 28.27 -3.48 -5.31
N PHE A 585 28.04 -4.79 -5.43
CA PHE A 585 26.87 -5.36 -6.12
C PHE A 585 25.92 -6.07 -5.13
N ILE A 586 26.40 -7.08 -4.41
CA ILE A 586 25.60 -7.84 -3.43
C ILE A 586 26.29 -7.88 -2.07
N GLY A 587 25.59 -7.46 -1.01
CA GLY A 587 26.14 -7.46 0.35
C GLY A 587 26.47 -8.86 0.86
N GLY A 588 25.47 -9.74 0.90
CA GLY A 588 25.68 -11.14 1.23
C GLY A 588 24.57 -12.05 0.72
N THR A 589 24.81 -13.36 0.77
CA THR A 589 23.79 -14.39 0.49
C THR A 589 23.54 -15.30 1.69
N GLY A 590 22.36 -15.91 1.74
CA GLY A 590 21.97 -16.93 2.71
C GLY A 590 22.46 -18.33 2.33
N TYR A 591 22.14 -19.31 3.18
CA TYR A 591 22.51 -20.71 2.99
C TYR A 591 21.48 -21.45 2.12
N ALA A 592 21.95 -22.30 1.21
CA ALA A 592 21.18 -23.31 0.44
C ALA A 592 20.37 -22.87 -0.80
N SER A 593 21.06 -22.41 -1.86
CA SER A 593 20.47 -22.14 -3.19
C SER A 593 21.47 -22.11 -4.35
N THR A 594 20.93 -21.82 -5.54
CA THR A 594 21.64 -21.45 -6.77
C THR A 594 21.38 -20.00 -7.15
N MET A 595 22.44 -19.24 -7.41
CA MET A 595 22.38 -17.92 -8.04
C MET A 595 23.31 -17.91 -9.25
N THR A 596 22.88 -17.26 -10.33
CA THR A 596 23.66 -17.07 -11.55
C THR A 596 23.74 -15.59 -11.87
N ILE A 597 24.96 -15.07 -12.04
CA ILE A 597 25.19 -13.66 -12.38
C ILE A 597 26.07 -13.60 -13.62
N THR A 598 25.56 -12.97 -14.66
CA THR A 598 26.22 -12.83 -15.96
C THR A 598 26.19 -11.40 -16.45
N ASP A 599 27.26 -10.92 -17.08
CA ASP A 599 27.25 -9.62 -17.77
C ASP A 599 26.90 -8.43 -16.86
N CYS A 600 27.26 -8.51 -15.58
CA CYS A 600 26.95 -7.50 -14.58
C CYS A 600 28.20 -6.73 -14.14
N HIS A 601 28.02 -5.51 -13.65
CA HIS A 601 29.14 -4.77 -13.07
C HIS A 601 28.77 -3.86 -11.91
N ALA A 602 29.78 -3.51 -11.12
CA ALA A 602 29.67 -2.58 -10.02
C ALA A 602 30.75 -1.50 -10.06
N GLU A 603 30.36 -0.27 -9.71
CA GLU A 603 31.22 0.90 -9.61
C GLU A 603 30.91 1.69 -8.33
N GLY A 604 31.79 2.62 -7.96
CA GLY A 604 31.64 3.46 -6.78
C GLY A 604 32.61 3.08 -5.66
N SER A 605 32.17 3.16 -4.41
CA SER A 605 33.03 2.88 -3.25
C SER A 605 32.31 2.15 -2.13
N VAL A 606 33.03 1.31 -1.39
CA VAL A 606 32.48 0.53 -0.28
C VAL A 606 33.36 0.64 0.95
N LYS A 607 32.75 1.02 2.07
CA LYS A 607 33.36 0.98 3.42
C LYS A 607 32.74 -0.12 4.27
N GLY A 608 33.53 -0.79 5.12
CA GLY A 608 33.01 -1.79 6.06
C GLY A 608 34.03 -2.33 7.06
N ALA A 609 33.61 -3.30 7.86
CA ALA A 609 34.43 -4.04 8.82
C ALA A 609 34.96 -5.34 8.22
N ASN A 610 34.17 -6.42 8.26
CA ASN A 610 34.55 -7.75 7.76
C ASN A 610 33.69 -8.16 6.58
N TYR A 611 34.23 -9.03 5.71
CA TYR A 611 33.50 -9.55 4.55
C TYR A 611 33.07 -8.42 3.61
N VAL A 612 34.06 -7.71 3.07
CA VAL A 612 33.84 -6.55 2.21
C VAL A 612 34.37 -6.86 0.82
N GLY A 613 33.59 -6.58 -0.22
CA GLY A 613 34.13 -6.60 -1.56
C GLY A 613 33.46 -5.66 -2.55
N GLY A 614 34.13 -5.40 -3.67
CA GLY A 614 33.63 -4.46 -4.68
C GLY A 614 32.47 -5.01 -5.51
N PHE A 615 32.29 -6.34 -5.53
CA PHE A 615 31.16 -7.00 -6.15
C PHE A 615 30.33 -7.75 -5.10
N PHE A 616 30.95 -8.66 -4.33
CA PHE A 616 30.31 -9.35 -3.19
C PHE A 616 31.01 -9.11 -1.87
N GLY A 617 30.24 -8.91 -0.80
CA GLY A 617 30.75 -9.00 0.57
C GLY A 617 31.02 -10.45 1.00
N ALA A 618 29.96 -11.28 1.07
CA ALA A 618 30.09 -12.71 1.31
C ALA A 618 29.16 -13.58 0.47
N VAL A 619 29.69 -14.72 0.03
CA VAL A 619 28.95 -15.77 -0.66
C VAL A 619 28.76 -16.97 0.27
N GLN A 620 27.52 -17.34 0.56
CA GLN A 620 27.15 -18.46 1.44
C GLN A 620 26.26 -19.50 0.74
N ASN A 621 26.26 -19.51 -0.59
CA ASN A 621 25.51 -20.43 -1.44
C ASN A 621 26.36 -20.89 -2.64
N ALA A 622 25.86 -21.86 -3.40
CA ALA A 622 26.47 -22.23 -4.68
C ALA A 622 26.16 -21.13 -5.71
N LEU A 623 27.20 -20.55 -6.27
CA LEU A 623 27.10 -19.37 -7.12
C LEU A 623 28.06 -19.49 -8.31
N THR A 624 27.58 -19.06 -9.49
CA THR A 624 28.42 -18.84 -10.67
C THR A 624 28.38 -17.37 -11.03
N ILE A 625 29.55 -16.73 -11.06
CA ILE A 625 29.74 -15.38 -11.59
C ILE A 625 30.55 -15.50 -12.87
N GLU A 626 29.99 -15.02 -13.98
CA GLU A 626 30.62 -15.07 -15.29
C GLU A 626 30.52 -13.72 -15.98
N ARG A 627 31.58 -13.31 -16.69
CA ARG A 627 31.57 -12.07 -17.49
C ARG A 627 31.13 -10.85 -16.66
N CYS A 628 31.68 -10.72 -15.46
CA CYS A 628 31.35 -9.61 -14.56
C CYS A 628 32.60 -8.82 -14.16
N TRP A 629 32.41 -7.57 -13.76
CA TRP A 629 33.54 -6.75 -13.31
C TRP A 629 33.19 -5.77 -12.20
N SER A 630 34.22 -5.29 -11.50
CA SER A 630 34.08 -4.23 -10.51
C SER A 630 35.21 -3.21 -10.61
N SER A 631 34.85 -1.93 -10.56
CA SER A 631 35.81 -0.81 -10.39
C SER A 631 35.76 -0.20 -8.99
N VAL A 632 35.05 -0.85 -8.05
CA VAL A 632 34.74 -0.31 -6.73
C VAL A 632 35.97 -0.23 -5.83
N ASP A 633 36.21 0.95 -5.27
CA ASP A 633 37.24 1.13 -4.24
C ASP A 633 36.75 0.62 -2.88
N VAL A 634 37.51 -0.29 -2.28
CA VAL A 634 37.16 -0.98 -1.03
C VAL A 634 38.05 -0.53 0.12
N VAL A 635 37.42 -0.06 1.20
CA VAL A 635 38.09 0.28 2.46
C VAL A 635 37.48 -0.52 3.62
N SER A 636 38.32 -1.27 4.33
CA SER A 636 37.89 -2.15 5.41
C SER A 636 38.70 -1.95 6.70
N THR A 637 38.03 -1.99 7.85
CA THR A 637 38.66 -1.98 9.18
C THR A 637 38.84 -3.39 9.79
N GLY A 638 38.56 -4.42 9.00
CA GLY A 638 38.58 -5.82 9.42
C GLY A 638 39.24 -6.70 8.37
N GLN A 639 38.73 -7.94 8.24
CA GLN A 639 39.36 -9.01 7.45
C GLN A 639 38.42 -9.59 6.38
N ARG A 640 39.02 -10.38 5.47
CA ARG A 640 38.36 -11.05 4.33
C ARG A 640 37.78 -10.04 3.36
N VAL A 641 38.70 -9.44 2.62
CA VAL A 641 38.46 -8.30 1.76
C VAL A 641 38.93 -8.63 0.35
N GLY A 642 38.10 -8.37 -0.64
CA GLY A 642 38.48 -8.53 -2.03
C GLY A 642 38.00 -7.34 -2.84
N SER A 643 38.80 -6.80 -3.76
CA SER A 643 38.25 -5.76 -4.65
C SER A 643 37.09 -6.29 -5.51
N PHE A 644 36.96 -7.62 -5.68
CA PHE A 644 35.77 -8.26 -6.25
C PHE A 644 34.92 -8.97 -5.19
N VAL A 645 35.42 -10.04 -4.55
CA VAL A 645 34.68 -10.84 -3.55
C VAL A 645 35.42 -10.89 -2.22
N GLY A 646 34.76 -10.51 -1.12
CA GLY A 646 35.33 -10.55 0.22
C GLY A 646 35.62 -11.98 0.70
N THR A 647 34.58 -12.82 0.79
CA THR A 647 34.70 -14.20 1.25
C THR A 647 33.69 -15.13 0.60
N THR A 648 34.01 -16.42 0.56
CA THR A 648 33.02 -17.49 0.37
C THR A 648 33.16 -18.58 1.43
N THR A 649 32.05 -19.20 1.80
CA THR A 649 32.00 -20.41 2.66
C THR A 649 31.37 -21.62 1.95
N HIS A 650 31.19 -21.51 0.63
CA HIS A 650 30.51 -22.50 -0.22
C HIS A 650 31.27 -22.68 -1.54
N ALA A 651 30.96 -23.77 -2.25
CA ALA A 651 31.52 -24.02 -3.57
C ALA A 651 31.12 -22.89 -4.52
N PHE A 652 32.10 -22.33 -5.23
CA PHE A 652 31.94 -21.05 -5.91
C PHE A 652 32.79 -21.01 -7.18
N THR A 653 32.22 -20.48 -8.26
CA THR A 653 32.93 -20.30 -9.54
C THR A 653 32.93 -18.84 -9.96
N ILE A 654 34.12 -18.28 -10.18
CA ILE A 654 34.33 -17.00 -10.86
C ILE A 654 35.05 -17.30 -12.17
N ARG A 655 34.47 -16.88 -13.30
CA ARG A 655 35.13 -17.02 -14.59
C ARG A 655 34.95 -15.82 -15.48
N ASN A 656 35.97 -15.50 -16.27
CA ASN A 656 35.92 -14.38 -17.22
C ASN A 656 35.56 -13.05 -16.51
N CYS A 657 36.16 -12.78 -15.36
CA CYS A 657 35.82 -11.62 -14.54
C CYS A 657 37.06 -10.77 -14.25
N TYR A 658 36.87 -9.49 -13.91
CA TYR A 658 37.98 -8.64 -13.52
C TYR A 658 37.64 -7.62 -12.45
N SER A 659 38.68 -7.13 -11.76
CA SER A 659 38.53 -6.03 -10.82
C SER A 659 39.62 -4.98 -11.00
N THR A 660 39.23 -3.71 -11.04
CA THR A 660 40.16 -2.58 -11.14
C THR A 660 40.20 -1.71 -9.89
N GLY A 661 39.25 -1.89 -8.98
CA GLY A 661 39.16 -1.12 -7.73
C GLY A 661 40.28 -1.46 -6.74
N ASN A 662 40.67 -0.49 -5.92
CA ASN A 662 41.68 -0.69 -4.89
C ASN A 662 41.08 -1.43 -3.68
N ALA A 663 41.91 -2.18 -2.93
CA ALA A 663 41.48 -2.80 -1.69
C ALA A 663 42.45 -2.47 -0.55
N THR A 664 41.96 -1.76 0.47
CA THR A 664 42.72 -1.43 1.67
C THR A 664 42.03 -1.99 2.90
N ALA A 665 42.73 -2.81 3.69
CA ALA A 665 42.21 -3.33 4.95
C ALA A 665 43.21 -3.25 6.11
N THR A 666 42.71 -3.04 7.32
CA THR A 666 43.54 -3.14 8.53
C THR A 666 43.77 -4.60 8.97
N GLY A 667 42.89 -5.52 8.57
CA GLY A 667 42.97 -6.95 8.87
C GLY A 667 43.62 -7.77 7.76
N GLN A 668 43.33 -9.08 7.79
CA GLN A 668 43.98 -10.12 6.99
C GLN A 668 43.15 -10.46 5.75
N GLN A 669 43.72 -11.24 4.84
CA GLN A 669 43.01 -11.90 3.74
C GLN A 669 42.46 -10.88 2.75
N VAL A 670 43.37 -10.10 2.15
CA VAL A 670 43.06 -8.99 1.23
C VAL A 670 43.54 -9.34 -0.17
N ALA A 671 42.68 -9.20 -1.19
CA ALA A 671 43.07 -9.51 -2.57
C ALA A 671 42.33 -8.75 -3.67
N GLY A 672 42.79 -8.91 -4.91
CA GLY A 672 42.11 -8.36 -6.08
C GLY A 672 40.79 -9.08 -6.40
N ILE A 673 40.77 -10.42 -6.43
CA ILE A 673 39.55 -11.16 -6.79
C ILE A 673 38.85 -11.76 -5.57
N LEU A 674 39.52 -12.57 -4.75
CA LEU A 674 38.89 -13.26 -3.61
C LEU A 674 39.71 -13.12 -2.34
N GLY A 675 39.14 -12.51 -1.29
CA GLY A 675 39.85 -12.37 0.00
C GLY A 675 40.10 -13.73 0.69
N TYR A 676 39.06 -14.51 0.91
CA TYR A 676 39.15 -15.80 1.63
C TYR A 676 38.16 -16.87 1.14
N THR A 677 38.60 -18.13 1.19
CA THR A 677 37.72 -19.29 1.08
C THR A 677 38.14 -20.43 2.01
N ASP A 678 37.17 -21.12 2.61
CA ASP A 678 37.34 -22.43 3.27
C ASP A 678 36.71 -23.61 2.51
N LYS A 679 36.12 -23.35 1.35
CA LYS A 679 35.58 -24.37 0.43
C LYS A 679 36.29 -24.36 -0.91
N ALA A 680 36.13 -25.45 -1.65
CA ALA A 680 36.68 -25.56 -3.00
C ALA A 680 36.08 -24.47 -3.89
N VAL A 681 36.93 -23.68 -4.53
CA VAL A 681 36.54 -22.65 -5.50
C VAL A 681 37.19 -22.89 -6.85
N THR A 682 36.58 -22.34 -7.90
CA THR A 682 37.19 -22.26 -9.23
C THR A 682 37.28 -20.79 -9.63
N ILE A 683 38.50 -20.30 -9.87
CA ILE A 683 38.76 -18.96 -10.40
C ILE A 683 39.52 -19.12 -11.71
N LYS A 684 38.91 -18.70 -12.83
CA LYS A 684 39.45 -18.96 -14.17
C LYS A 684 39.35 -17.75 -15.08
N CYS A 685 40.38 -17.48 -15.88
CA CYS A 685 40.39 -16.38 -16.85
C CYS A 685 40.03 -15.03 -16.19
N CYS A 686 40.67 -14.71 -15.07
CA CYS A 686 40.39 -13.50 -14.30
C CYS A 686 41.62 -12.61 -14.18
N TYR A 687 41.43 -11.29 -14.08
CA TYR A 687 42.54 -10.37 -13.79
C TYR A 687 42.17 -9.30 -12.77
N ALA A 688 43.17 -8.80 -12.05
CA ALA A 688 43.01 -7.69 -11.13
C ALA A 688 44.11 -6.64 -11.31
N THR A 689 43.76 -5.35 -11.22
CA THR A 689 44.71 -4.24 -11.46
C THR A 689 44.86 -3.26 -10.30
N GLY A 690 43.87 -3.19 -9.41
CA GLY A 690 43.85 -2.22 -8.30
C GLY A 690 44.96 -2.48 -7.28
N ASP A 691 45.36 -1.44 -6.55
CA ASP A 691 46.37 -1.55 -5.51
C ASP A 691 45.80 -2.24 -4.27
N ILE A 692 46.61 -3.14 -3.68
CA ILE A 692 46.20 -3.97 -2.54
C ILE A 692 47.06 -3.65 -1.33
N THR A 693 46.41 -3.27 -0.23
CA THR A 693 47.08 -3.00 1.05
C THR A 693 46.41 -3.76 2.19
N SER A 694 47.19 -4.53 2.95
CA SER A 694 46.77 -5.14 4.23
C SER A 694 47.71 -4.77 5.36
N ASN A 695 47.21 -4.76 6.60
CA ASN A 695 48.05 -4.48 7.78
C ASN A 695 48.40 -5.70 8.63
N THR A 696 48.07 -6.93 8.18
CA THR A 696 48.30 -8.12 9.03
C THR A 696 48.77 -9.39 8.32
N ALA A 697 48.15 -9.90 7.26
CA ALA A 697 48.58 -11.14 6.57
C ALA A 697 47.71 -11.55 5.37
N GLY A 698 48.16 -12.55 4.61
CA GLY A 698 47.34 -13.27 3.62
C GLY A 698 46.93 -12.38 2.46
N THR A 699 47.89 -11.65 1.88
CA THR A 699 47.64 -10.69 0.80
C THR A 699 48.02 -11.29 -0.54
N GLY A 700 47.11 -11.22 -1.52
CA GLY A 700 47.37 -11.75 -2.86
C GLY A 700 46.80 -10.89 -3.97
N GLY A 701 47.42 -10.91 -5.15
CA GLY A 701 46.90 -10.15 -6.30
C GLY A 701 45.56 -10.69 -6.81
N ILE A 702 45.39 -12.02 -6.81
CA ILE A 702 44.12 -12.68 -7.18
C ILE A 702 43.40 -13.19 -5.93
N VAL A 703 44.06 -14.01 -5.11
CA VAL A 703 43.43 -14.62 -3.92
C VAL A 703 44.22 -14.34 -2.66
N GLY A 704 43.55 -13.96 -1.57
CA GLY A 704 44.20 -13.67 -0.30
C GLY A 704 44.59 -14.97 0.42
N THR A 705 43.61 -15.82 0.73
CA THR A 705 43.86 -17.12 1.38
C THR A 705 42.92 -18.21 0.92
N ILE A 706 43.48 -19.39 0.67
CA ILE A 706 42.78 -20.62 0.28
C ILE A 706 42.96 -21.68 1.38
N SER A 707 41.85 -22.01 2.06
CA SER A 707 41.75 -23.13 3.01
C SER A 707 40.82 -24.27 2.52
N GLY A 708 40.18 -24.09 1.36
CA GLY A 708 39.34 -25.11 0.74
C GLY A 708 40.14 -26.03 -0.18
N ALA A 709 40.28 -27.30 0.21
CA ALA A 709 41.00 -28.29 -0.59
C ALA A 709 40.38 -28.47 -1.98
N SER A 710 41.22 -28.76 -2.98
CA SER A 710 40.83 -28.88 -4.40
C SER A 710 40.40 -27.58 -5.08
N SER A 711 40.68 -26.42 -4.47
CA SER A 711 40.47 -25.13 -5.15
C SER A 711 41.38 -25.00 -6.37
N THR A 712 40.87 -24.36 -7.42
CA THR A 712 41.58 -24.12 -8.67
C THR A 712 41.67 -22.62 -8.97
N VAL A 713 42.87 -22.15 -9.29
CA VAL A 713 43.13 -20.80 -9.80
C VAL A 713 43.93 -20.97 -11.08
N THR A 714 43.29 -20.74 -12.23
CA THR A 714 43.88 -21.05 -13.53
C THR A 714 43.73 -19.89 -14.50
N ASP A 715 44.71 -19.70 -15.38
CA ASP A 715 44.66 -18.68 -16.44
C ASP A 715 44.39 -17.27 -15.89
N CYS A 716 45.00 -16.91 -14.74
CA CYS A 716 44.72 -15.65 -14.05
C CYS A 716 45.91 -14.67 -14.10
N ILE A 717 45.61 -13.36 -14.09
CA ILE A 717 46.61 -12.30 -14.25
C ILE A 717 46.56 -11.30 -13.08
N ALA A 718 47.56 -11.34 -12.19
CA ALA A 718 47.77 -10.36 -11.12
C ALA A 718 48.53 -9.13 -11.66
N TRP A 719 47.80 -8.11 -12.09
CA TRP A 719 48.38 -6.89 -12.66
C TRP A 719 48.42 -5.69 -11.70
N ASN A 720 48.20 -5.95 -10.43
CA ASN A 720 48.27 -4.97 -9.34
C ASN A 720 49.65 -4.30 -9.35
N LYS A 721 49.69 -2.96 -9.38
CA LYS A 721 50.96 -2.22 -9.35
C LYS A 721 51.62 -2.36 -7.98
N ASN A 722 50.83 -2.17 -6.92
CA ASN A 722 51.28 -2.27 -5.54
C ASN A 722 50.54 -3.42 -4.82
N ILE A 723 51.31 -4.31 -4.20
CA ILE A 723 50.81 -5.24 -3.19
C ILE A 723 51.63 -5.01 -1.93
N ILE A 724 50.99 -4.47 -0.90
CA ILE A 724 51.62 -4.04 0.35
C ILE A 724 51.02 -4.85 1.50
N CYS A 725 51.86 -5.62 2.19
CA CYS A 725 51.50 -6.36 3.39
C CYS A 725 52.30 -5.86 4.60
N ASN A 726 51.65 -5.10 5.49
CA ASN A 726 52.28 -4.56 6.71
C ASN A 726 52.24 -5.54 7.88
N ARG A 727 52.44 -6.84 7.63
CA ARG A 727 52.39 -7.88 8.67
C ARG A 727 53.49 -7.74 9.72
N SER A 728 53.25 -8.29 10.91
CA SER A 728 54.29 -8.43 11.94
C SER A 728 55.20 -9.63 11.66
N ALA A 729 56.45 -9.57 12.12
CA ALA A 729 57.43 -10.66 11.94
C ALA A 729 56.99 -12.01 12.55
N ASN A 730 56.04 -11.99 13.49
CA ASN A 730 55.50 -13.19 14.13
C ASN A 730 54.37 -13.84 13.32
N ASN A 731 53.81 -13.15 12.32
CA ASN A 731 52.71 -13.68 11.53
C ASN A 731 53.25 -14.59 10.42
N LYS A 732 52.83 -15.86 10.43
CA LYS A 732 53.34 -16.91 9.55
C LYS A 732 52.65 -16.98 8.17
N TRP A 733 51.83 -16.00 7.82
CA TRP A 733 51.05 -15.96 6.59
C TRP A 733 51.65 -14.92 5.66
N ALA A 734 52.64 -15.33 4.88
CA ALA A 734 53.30 -14.45 3.92
C ALA A 734 52.31 -13.98 2.83
N PRO A 735 52.55 -12.80 2.23
CA PRO A 735 51.86 -12.42 1.01
C PRO A 735 52.41 -13.19 -0.20
N GLY A 736 51.63 -13.24 -1.27
CA GLY A 736 52.01 -13.81 -2.56
C GLY A 736 51.54 -12.93 -3.69
N ALA A 737 52.23 -12.92 -4.83
CA ALA A 737 51.85 -12.02 -5.92
C ALA A 737 50.52 -12.42 -6.58
N VAL A 738 50.23 -13.73 -6.64
CA VAL A 738 48.97 -14.25 -7.18
C VAL A 738 48.08 -14.76 -6.05
N VAL A 739 48.56 -15.70 -5.25
CA VAL A 739 47.85 -16.23 -4.07
C VAL A 739 48.65 -15.95 -2.81
N GLY A 740 48.03 -15.28 -1.85
CA GLY A 740 48.66 -14.91 -0.58
C GLY A 740 49.10 -16.12 0.22
N ALA A 741 48.16 -16.98 0.58
CA ALA A 741 48.45 -18.22 1.30
C ALA A 741 47.52 -19.36 0.86
N ALA A 742 48.09 -20.55 0.71
CA ALA A 742 47.33 -21.79 0.62
C ALA A 742 47.92 -22.84 1.58
N ASN A 743 47.05 -23.45 2.41
CA ASN A 743 47.44 -24.45 3.41
C ASN A 743 46.82 -25.83 3.13
N VAL A 744 46.27 -26.02 1.94
CA VAL A 744 45.61 -27.23 1.46
C VAL A 744 46.08 -27.58 0.05
N ALA A 745 45.76 -28.78 -0.42
CA ALA A 745 46.01 -29.17 -1.80
C ALA A 745 45.19 -28.31 -2.77
N VAL A 746 45.85 -27.70 -3.74
CA VAL A 746 45.27 -26.76 -4.72
C VAL A 746 45.81 -27.03 -6.13
N THR A 747 45.15 -26.45 -7.13
CA THR A 747 45.66 -26.39 -8.51
C THR A 747 45.85 -24.93 -8.88
N LEU A 748 47.09 -24.52 -9.06
CA LEU A 748 47.48 -23.15 -9.45
C LEU A 748 48.27 -23.27 -10.75
N THR A 749 47.64 -22.98 -11.89
CA THR A 749 48.25 -23.17 -13.21
C THR A 749 48.13 -21.92 -14.04
N ASP A 750 49.16 -21.63 -14.82
CA ASP A 750 49.13 -20.59 -15.86
C ASP A 750 48.71 -19.21 -15.30
N CYS A 751 49.24 -18.91 -14.12
CA CYS A 751 49.03 -17.64 -13.44
C CYS A 751 50.22 -16.72 -13.66
N TYR A 752 49.93 -15.48 -14.04
CA TYR A 752 50.94 -14.48 -14.35
C TYR A 752 50.81 -13.24 -13.47
N ARG A 753 51.93 -12.55 -13.29
CA ARG A 753 52.01 -11.23 -12.65
C ARG A 753 52.76 -10.26 -13.54
N ARG A 754 52.52 -8.96 -13.38
CA ARG A 754 53.39 -7.94 -13.99
C ARG A 754 54.84 -8.08 -13.47
N SER A 755 55.82 -7.80 -14.33
CA SER A 755 57.26 -7.96 -13.99
C SER A 755 57.78 -6.89 -13.03
N ASP A 756 57.20 -5.70 -13.08
CA ASP A 756 57.59 -4.50 -12.33
C ASP A 756 56.69 -4.26 -11.10
N MET A 757 56.07 -5.32 -10.58
CA MET A 757 55.20 -5.25 -9.40
C MET A 757 55.98 -4.73 -8.19
N ASN A 758 55.48 -3.67 -7.56
CA ASN A 758 55.96 -3.24 -6.25
C ASN A 758 55.33 -4.15 -5.19
N PHE A 759 56.09 -5.17 -4.78
CA PHE A 759 55.65 -6.18 -3.83
C PHE A 759 56.39 -6.00 -2.50
N TYR A 760 55.67 -5.56 -1.48
CA TYR A 760 56.22 -5.21 -0.18
C TYR A 760 55.65 -6.07 0.94
N ASP A 761 56.55 -6.64 1.73
CA ASP A 761 56.25 -7.33 2.97
C ASP A 761 57.07 -6.69 4.11
N LYS A 762 56.39 -6.20 5.14
CA LYS A 762 57.05 -5.56 6.29
C LYS A 762 57.87 -6.54 7.13
N ALA A 763 57.48 -7.80 7.19
CA ALA A 763 58.13 -8.79 8.07
C ALA A 763 59.42 -9.35 7.47
N ASP A 764 59.47 -9.53 6.15
CA ASP A 764 60.55 -10.21 5.46
C ASP A 764 60.93 -9.46 4.18
N ALA A 765 62.23 -9.38 3.88
CA ALA A 765 62.72 -8.86 2.60
C ALA A 765 62.42 -9.88 1.48
N MET A 766 61.22 -9.82 0.91
CA MET A 766 60.80 -10.75 -0.14
C MET A 766 61.40 -10.42 -1.50
N VAL A 767 61.77 -11.47 -2.23
CA VAL A 767 62.20 -11.38 -3.63
C VAL A 767 61.17 -12.12 -4.47
N LEU A 768 60.51 -11.42 -5.41
CA LEU A 768 59.62 -12.08 -6.36
C LEU A 768 60.42 -13.00 -7.28
N SER A 769 60.14 -14.30 -7.20
CA SER A 769 60.67 -15.32 -8.10
C SER A 769 59.54 -15.99 -8.86
N ASP A 770 59.83 -16.45 -10.06
CA ASP A 770 58.89 -17.29 -10.81
C ASP A 770 58.70 -18.63 -10.11
N GLN A 771 57.47 -19.13 -10.13
CA GLN A 771 57.11 -20.43 -9.58
C GLN A 771 56.40 -21.27 -10.63
N ASP A 772 56.71 -22.57 -10.64
CA ASP A 772 56.06 -23.55 -11.49
C ASP A 772 54.59 -23.77 -11.10
N ASN A 773 53.85 -24.36 -12.03
CA ASN A 773 52.46 -24.75 -11.81
C ASN A 773 52.36 -25.74 -10.63
N VAL A 774 51.32 -25.58 -9.81
CA VAL A 774 50.98 -26.45 -8.67
C VAL A 774 49.76 -27.28 -9.04
N SER A 775 49.78 -28.58 -8.80
CA SER A 775 48.67 -29.48 -9.14
C SER A 775 48.46 -30.54 -8.06
N GLY A 776 47.38 -30.42 -7.30
CA GLY A 776 46.98 -31.41 -6.30
C GLY A 776 47.87 -31.47 -5.05
N THR A 777 48.71 -30.45 -4.83
CA THR A 777 49.60 -30.33 -3.67
C THR A 777 49.46 -28.96 -3.01
N THR A 778 49.99 -28.81 -1.81
CA THR A 778 50.25 -27.47 -1.26
C THR A 778 51.32 -26.78 -2.10
N PRO A 779 51.27 -25.45 -2.32
CA PRO A 779 52.37 -24.76 -2.99
C PRO A 779 53.67 -24.92 -2.19
N PRO A 780 54.85 -24.88 -2.84
CA PRO A 780 56.11 -24.89 -2.11
C PRO A 780 56.30 -23.57 -1.36
N VAL A 781 56.80 -23.62 -0.12
CA VAL A 781 57.18 -22.41 0.63
C VAL A 781 58.46 -21.84 0.00
N PRO A 782 58.47 -20.57 -0.48
CA PRO A 782 59.67 -19.96 -1.02
C PRO A 782 60.84 -19.93 -0.02
N SER A 783 62.04 -20.28 -0.47
CA SER A 783 63.23 -20.48 0.40
C SER A 783 63.71 -19.22 1.12
N TYR A 784 63.31 -18.03 0.68
CA TYR A 784 63.66 -16.75 1.30
C TYR A 784 62.70 -16.34 2.44
N LEU A 785 61.62 -17.09 2.67
CA LEU A 785 60.69 -16.82 3.76
C LEU A 785 61.14 -17.52 5.05
N ASN A 786 61.48 -16.73 6.07
CA ASN A 786 61.86 -17.25 7.39
C ASN A 786 60.61 -17.40 8.28
N ASN A 787 60.50 -18.50 9.04
CA ASN A 787 59.40 -18.74 10.01
C ASN A 787 57.96 -18.78 9.44
N VAL A 788 57.79 -18.89 8.12
CA VAL A 788 56.49 -19.02 7.44
C VAL A 788 56.13 -20.50 7.29
N THR A 789 54.88 -20.86 7.61
CA THR A 789 54.38 -22.25 7.54
C THR A 789 53.27 -22.45 6.52
N GLN A 790 52.83 -21.39 5.83
CA GLN A 790 51.79 -21.46 4.81
C GLN A 790 52.32 -20.91 3.47
N SER A 791 51.96 -21.58 2.38
CA SER A 791 52.67 -21.41 1.12
C SER A 791 52.06 -20.32 0.26
N ALA A 792 52.86 -19.29 -0.03
CA ALA A 792 52.54 -18.24 -1.00
C ALA A 792 52.77 -18.72 -2.43
N TYR A 793 52.08 -18.10 -3.38
CA TYR A 793 52.27 -18.35 -4.81
C TYR A 793 52.36 -17.04 -5.60
N HIS A 794 53.43 -16.91 -6.38
CA HIS A 794 53.81 -15.72 -7.13
C HIS A 794 53.53 -15.84 -8.64
N GLY A 795 53.24 -17.05 -9.14
CA GLY A 795 53.10 -17.28 -10.58
C GLY A 795 54.37 -16.96 -11.38
N LYS A 796 54.22 -16.70 -12.67
CA LYS A 796 55.31 -16.29 -13.57
C LYS A 796 55.27 -14.79 -13.84
N ALA A 797 56.42 -14.14 -13.91
CA ALA A 797 56.52 -12.78 -14.43
C ALA A 797 56.16 -12.76 -15.92
N ALA A 798 55.30 -11.84 -16.31
CA ALA A 798 55.11 -11.48 -17.70
C ALA A 798 56.37 -10.81 -18.27
N ALA A 799 56.49 -10.73 -19.60
CA ALA A 799 57.56 -9.97 -20.22
C ALA A 799 57.50 -8.48 -19.81
N SER A 800 58.65 -7.80 -19.75
CA SER A 800 58.75 -6.43 -19.24
C SER A 800 57.91 -5.37 -19.99
N ASN A 801 57.54 -5.66 -21.24
CA ASN A 801 56.71 -4.81 -22.10
C ASN A 801 55.32 -5.39 -22.35
N ALA A 802 54.96 -6.48 -21.65
CA ALA A 802 53.64 -7.09 -21.79
C ALA A 802 52.57 -6.18 -21.17
N THR A 803 51.37 -6.30 -21.70
CA THR A 803 50.12 -5.77 -21.15
C THR A 803 49.24 -6.93 -20.69
N VAL A 804 48.16 -6.66 -19.93
CA VAL A 804 47.20 -7.71 -19.55
C VAL A 804 46.65 -8.40 -20.80
N THR A 805 46.34 -7.61 -21.84
CA THR A 805 45.87 -8.10 -23.13
C THR A 805 46.84 -9.07 -23.79
N THR A 806 48.14 -8.73 -23.87
CA THR A 806 49.12 -9.64 -24.50
C THR A 806 49.28 -10.95 -23.73
N VAL A 807 49.22 -10.91 -22.39
CA VAL A 807 49.27 -12.14 -21.58
C VAL A 807 48.00 -12.96 -21.78
N ALA A 808 46.84 -12.34 -21.69
CA ALA A 808 45.55 -13.01 -21.86
C ALA A 808 45.41 -13.68 -23.25
N ARG A 809 45.71 -12.94 -24.32
CA ARG A 809 45.54 -13.42 -25.70
C ARG A 809 46.67 -14.35 -26.14
N ASP A 810 47.92 -13.93 -25.99
CA ASP A 810 49.05 -14.59 -26.66
C ASP A 810 49.67 -15.71 -25.81
N VAL A 811 49.53 -15.62 -24.48
CA VAL A 811 50.10 -16.61 -23.54
C VAL A 811 49.05 -17.57 -23.01
N LEU A 812 47.90 -17.05 -22.59
CA LEU A 812 46.82 -17.83 -21.97
C LEU A 812 45.72 -18.26 -22.96
N GLY A 813 45.69 -17.71 -24.17
CA GLY A 813 44.71 -18.08 -25.18
C GLY A 813 43.25 -17.81 -24.79
N TRP A 814 42.99 -16.74 -24.04
CA TRP A 814 41.62 -16.35 -23.67
C TRP A 814 40.77 -16.12 -24.93
N SER A 815 39.50 -16.57 -24.91
CA SER A 815 38.64 -16.52 -26.09
C SER A 815 38.27 -15.10 -26.49
N SER A 816 38.46 -14.79 -27.77
CA SER A 816 37.99 -13.56 -28.40
C SER A 816 36.47 -13.47 -28.55
N ASP A 817 35.73 -14.54 -28.27
CA ASP A 817 34.26 -14.51 -28.25
C ASP A 817 33.74 -13.79 -27.00
N ILE A 818 34.55 -13.77 -25.94
CA ILE A 818 34.21 -13.19 -24.64
C ILE A 818 34.91 -11.84 -24.44
N TRP A 819 36.19 -11.78 -24.79
CA TRP A 819 37.05 -10.64 -24.49
C TRP A 819 37.32 -9.78 -25.74
N ASP A 820 37.30 -8.46 -25.56
CA ASP A 820 37.90 -7.50 -26.47
C ASP A 820 39.35 -7.22 -26.06
N PHE A 821 40.26 -7.41 -27.00
CA PHE A 821 41.71 -7.28 -26.84
C PHE A 821 42.26 -6.02 -27.55
N SER A 822 41.40 -5.02 -27.79
CA SER A 822 41.77 -3.79 -28.51
C SER A 822 42.68 -2.85 -27.71
N GLY A 823 42.60 -2.86 -26.37
CA GLY A 823 43.41 -2.03 -25.47
C GLY A 823 44.48 -2.81 -24.69
N ASP A 824 45.21 -2.12 -23.80
CA ASP A 824 46.22 -2.74 -22.91
C ASP A 824 45.59 -3.62 -21.81
N PHE A 825 44.34 -3.33 -21.46
CA PHE A 825 43.51 -4.10 -20.56
C PHE A 825 42.33 -4.66 -21.34
N PRO A 826 42.10 -5.99 -21.33
CA PRO A 826 41.02 -6.59 -22.08
C PRO A 826 39.68 -6.29 -21.40
N THR A 827 38.67 -5.91 -22.18
CA THR A 827 37.31 -5.66 -21.68
C THR A 827 36.36 -6.77 -22.12
N LEU A 828 35.22 -6.89 -21.47
CA LEU A 828 34.21 -7.87 -21.88
C LEU A 828 33.42 -7.33 -23.08
N LYS A 829 33.20 -8.18 -24.09
CA LYS A 829 32.32 -7.84 -25.22
C LYS A 829 30.88 -7.80 -24.75
N ALA A 830 30.08 -6.92 -25.34
CA ALA A 830 28.63 -6.94 -25.16
C ALA A 830 28.09 -8.35 -25.49
N PRO A 831 27.08 -8.84 -24.74
CA PRO A 831 26.41 -10.08 -25.11
C PRO A 831 25.87 -9.97 -26.54
N ALA A 832 25.88 -11.08 -27.28
CA ALA A 832 25.28 -11.11 -28.61
C ALA A 832 23.80 -10.73 -28.46
N ALA A 833 23.33 -9.73 -29.21
CA ALA A 833 21.92 -9.37 -29.20
C ALA A 833 21.12 -10.62 -29.60
N GLU A 834 20.19 -11.05 -28.74
CA GLU A 834 19.16 -11.99 -29.17
C GLU A 834 18.36 -11.27 -30.26
N GLU A 835 18.28 -11.85 -31.47
CA GLU A 835 17.40 -11.35 -32.51
C GLU A 835 15.96 -11.41 -31.97
N GLU A 836 15.35 -10.24 -31.73
CA GLU A 836 13.96 -10.07 -31.23
C GLU A 836 12.91 -10.77 -32.11
#